data_AF-A0A395IN62-F1
#
_entry.id   AF-A0A395IN62-F1
#
_cell.length_a   1.000
_cell.length_b   1.000
_cell.length_c   1.000
_cell.angle_alpha   90.00
_cell.angle_beta   90.00
_cell.angle_gamma   90.00
#
_symmetry.space_group_name_H-M   'P 1'
#
loop_
_entity.id
_entity.type
_entity.pdbx_description
1 polymer ?
#
loop_
_entity_poly.entity_id
_entity_poly.type
_entity_poly.pdbx_seq_one_letter_code
_entity_poly.pdbx_strand_id
1 'polypeptide(L)'
;MRLSSEAKSRFEHDDLMDRGRALIEESIKFGVTHMRAFVEVDFGVEMKCLDAGLELKAEFRDKCYIQICVFAQDPIFSHDHGSRSMTDLLENAIQKHGVEVLGSTPYVEKSLELQEENMKWTIETAKLYQLHLDFHLDYHLNEHQKPMVYSAIERLHRINWTTNYEQKEFRTVVFGHCTRLTLLDGNEWHKLRQEIRDLPVSFVGLPTSDLFMMGRPDEATGGSNRVRGTLQVVEMIKKYDFNAAIGINNVGNAFTPQGTCDPMGLTSLGVGIYQAGTKADAQILLECVSTRARQAIGIYVEHNINSNLDIGSPSSFVIFGTKGSRNFRARKSIQELVYDAGFERTTIFEVCYDKKMHDPFPIPPSQWLSQAVQPFADYFHLTTLPLHIHEVLGSFLAYTFINKVVAPQVSIRLFPEKYSKFSAERKLNWDECWHMQLVLSWFFSFGFRPFVNFYGCTFILYELSSPFLNFHWFFDKLDMTGSKPQLYNGIALLFTFFCCRLVWGTYQSLRVYQDVWRSMHNQPSNSASINIDALANGTVSALDAAAGHSATPIHNDIMRFANDEFIPLWLGFTYLGSNLVLNTLNFYWFGKMIEAVRKRFQPAKEGRQKDKAIAMKSTGANGKTRISVKESEIRRRNALDDNEPIAAVS
;
A
#
# COMPACT_ATOMS: atom_id res chain seq x y z
N MET A 1 -33.48 -16.46 24.34
CA MET A 1 -33.07 -17.67 23.59
C MET A 1 -34.00 -17.99 22.43
N ARG A 2 -35.32 -18.21 22.62
CA ARG A 2 -36.26 -18.56 21.53
C ARG A 2 -36.18 -17.67 20.27
N LEU A 3 -36.16 -16.34 20.44
CA LEU A 3 -36.04 -15.40 19.31
C LEU A 3 -34.73 -15.53 18.53
N SER A 4 -33.62 -15.90 19.21
CA SER A 4 -32.32 -16.10 18.57
C SER A 4 -32.32 -17.38 17.73
N SER A 5 -32.84 -18.49 18.28
CA SER A 5 -32.97 -19.75 17.55
C SER A 5 -33.90 -19.61 16.33
N GLU A 6 -35.01 -18.87 16.45
CA GLU A 6 -35.89 -18.56 15.32
C GLU A 6 -35.17 -17.70 14.26
N ALA A 7 -34.35 -16.73 14.65
CA ALA A 7 -33.55 -15.95 13.71
C ALA A 7 -32.52 -16.81 12.96
N LYS A 8 -31.76 -17.66 13.67
CA LYS A 8 -30.77 -18.60 13.09
C LYS A 8 -31.36 -19.49 12.01
N SER A 9 -32.60 -19.94 12.19
CA SER A 9 -33.29 -20.82 11.23
C SER A 9 -33.53 -20.18 9.85
N ARG A 10 -33.42 -18.85 9.75
CA ARG A 10 -33.62 -18.08 8.52
C ARG A 10 -32.31 -17.60 7.90
N PHE A 11 -31.16 -18.05 8.41
CA PHE A 11 -29.87 -17.62 7.87
C PHE A 11 -29.63 -18.23 6.48
N GLU A 12 -29.57 -17.33 5.51
CA GLU A 12 -29.12 -17.61 4.15
C GLU A 12 -27.78 -16.92 3.90
N HIS A 13 -26.98 -17.48 2.99
CA HIS A 13 -25.62 -17.00 2.74
C HIS A 13 -25.60 -15.51 2.34
N ASP A 14 -26.47 -15.13 1.39
CA ASP A 14 -26.54 -13.74 0.89
C ASP A 14 -26.94 -12.76 2.00
N ASP A 15 -27.86 -13.15 2.90
CA ASP A 15 -28.25 -12.32 4.05
C ASP A 15 -27.08 -12.11 5.04
N LEU A 16 -26.31 -13.17 5.30
CA LEU A 16 -25.12 -13.09 6.15
C LEU A 16 -24.05 -12.18 5.52
N MET A 17 -23.83 -12.31 4.21
CA MET A 17 -22.90 -11.48 3.46
C MET A 17 -23.32 -10.01 3.49
N ASP A 18 -24.59 -9.69 3.22
CA ASP A 18 -25.07 -8.31 3.18
C ASP A 18 -25.00 -7.62 4.55
N ARG A 19 -25.46 -8.31 5.61
CA ARG A 19 -25.38 -7.77 6.99
C ARG A 19 -23.94 -7.63 7.47
N GLY A 20 -23.11 -8.64 7.19
CA GLY A 20 -21.69 -8.60 7.56
C GLY A 20 -20.94 -7.49 6.83
N ARG A 21 -21.15 -7.35 5.52
CA ARG A 21 -20.56 -6.28 4.69
C ARG A 21 -20.95 -4.90 5.20
N ALA A 22 -22.24 -4.66 5.45
CA ALA A 22 -22.72 -3.39 5.95
C ALA A 22 -22.05 -3.01 7.28
N LEU A 23 -21.97 -3.95 8.22
CA LEU A 23 -21.34 -3.74 9.52
C LEU A 23 -19.83 -3.45 9.41
N ILE A 24 -19.12 -4.18 8.54
CA ILE A 24 -17.68 -3.99 8.31
C ILE A 24 -17.42 -2.62 7.68
N GLU A 25 -18.19 -2.25 6.65
CA GLU A 25 -18.04 -0.94 5.99
C GLU A 25 -18.31 0.23 6.93
N GLU A 26 -19.35 0.12 7.76
CA GLU A 26 -19.66 1.14 8.77
C GLU A 26 -18.55 1.22 9.83
N SER A 27 -18.03 0.07 10.28
CA SER A 27 -16.89 0.01 11.21
C SER A 27 -15.64 0.68 10.62
N ILE A 28 -15.33 0.44 9.34
CA ILE A 28 -14.20 1.08 8.64
C ILE A 28 -14.41 2.60 8.54
N LYS A 29 -15.62 3.05 8.21
CA LYS A 29 -15.98 4.48 8.25
C LYS A 29 -15.81 5.07 9.65
N PHE A 30 -15.94 4.24 10.68
CA PHE A 30 -15.68 4.59 12.07
C PHE A 30 -14.23 4.42 12.54
N GLY A 31 -13.27 4.19 11.64
CA GLY A 31 -11.85 4.15 12.02
C GLY A 31 -11.36 2.76 12.43
N VAL A 32 -12.18 1.72 12.30
CA VAL A 32 -11.78 0.36 12.63
C VAL A 32 -10.86 -0.18 11.55
N THR A 33 -9.60 -0.41 11.92
CA THR A 33 -8.59 -1.03 11.05
C THR A 33 -8.42 -2.52 11.34
N HIS A 34 -8.74 -2.96 12.56
CA HIS A 34 -8.60 -4.33 13.02
C HIS A 34 -9.83 -4.73 13.84
N MET A 35 -10.36 -5.92 13.60
CA MET A 35 -11.49 -6.47 14.34
C MET A 35 -11.36 -7.99 14.53
N ARG A 36 -11.97 -8.51 15.58
CA ARG A 36 -12.21 -9.94 15.77
C ARG A 36 -13.70 -10.21 15.60
N ALA A 37 -14.06 -11.04 14.64
CA ALA A 37 -15.43 -11.45 14.38
C ALA A 37 -15.68 -12.85 14.98
N PHE A 38 -16.68 -12.95 15.84
CA PHE A 38 -17.16 -14.22 16.37
C PHE A 38 -18.16 -14.81 15.38
N VAL A 39 -17.84 -15.98 14.83
CA VAL A 39 -18.72 -16.71 13.92
C VAL A 39 -19.21 -17.97 14.61
N GLU A 40 -20.51 -18.04 14.83
CA GLU A 40 -21.12 -19.17 15.50
C GLU A 40 -21.09 -20.42 14.62
N VAL A 41 -20.70 -21.54 15.22
CA VAL A 41 -20.77 -22.87 14.60
C VAL A 41 -21.51 -23.79 15.56
N ASP A 42 -22.70 -24.22 15.13
CA ASP A 42 -23.58 -25.11 15.90
C ASP A 42 -24.39 -26.00 14.95
N PHE A 43 -25.25 -26.86 15.49
CA PHE A 43 -26.04 -27.78 14.67
C PHE A 43 -27.21 -27.14 13.90
N GLY A 44 -27.58 -25.90 14.22
CA GLY A 44 -28.62 -25.13 13.54
C GLY A 44 -28.09 -24.36 12.34
N VAL A 45 -26.97 -23.63 12.51
CA VAL A 45 -26.35 -22.84 11.42
C VAL A 45 -25.27 -23.61 10.66
N GLU A 46 -24.76 -24.70 11.24
CA GLU A 46 -23.65 -25.49 10.73
C GLU A 46 -22.44 -24.60 10.38
N MET A 47 -22.00 -24.60 9.12
CA MET A 47 -20.84 -23.81 8.66
C MET A 47 -21.22 -22.47 8.02
N LYS A 48 -22.51 -22.14 7.90
CA LYS A 48 -22.98 -20.99 7.11
C LYS A 48 -22.34 -19.67 7.56
N CYS A 49 -22.32 -19.41 8.87
CA CYS A 49 -21.73 -18.19 9.44
C CYS A 49 -20.21 -18.13 9.22
N LEU A 50 -19.53 -19.27 9.32
CA LEU A 50 -18.09 -19.37 9.11
C LEU A 50 -17.73 -19.12 7.64
N ASP A 51 -18.48 -19.72 6.71
CA ASP A 51 -18.24 -19.57 5.28
C ASP A 51 -18.42 -18.11 4.84
N ALA A 52 -19.50 -17.46 5.27
CA ALA A 52 -19.72 -16.03 5.04
C ALA A 52 -18.63 -15.16 5.69
N GLY A 53 -18.23 -15.47 6.93
CA GLY A 53 -17.17 -14.74 7.64
C GLY A 53 -15.81 -14.82 6.94
N LEU A 54 -15.44 -15.99 6.42
CA LEU A 54 -14.20 -16.20 5.66
C LEU A 54 -14.23 -15.49 4.31
N GLU A 55 -15.38 -15.45 3.64
CA GLU A 55 -15.56 -14.71 2.38
C GLU A 55 -15.43 -13.20 2.61
N LEU A 56 -16.10 -12.66 3.64
CA LEU A 56 -15.97 -11.25 4.03
C LEU A 56 -14.54 -10.88 4.45
N LYS A 57 -13.84 -11.76 5.19
CA LYS A 57 -12.41 -11.58 5.49
C LYS A 57 -11.60 -11.42 4.20
N ALA A 58 -11.86 -12.24 3.19
CA ALA A 58 -11.16 -12.16 1.91
C ALA A 58 -11.54 -10.88 1.12
N GLU A 59 -12.81 -10.47 1.14
CA GLU A 59 -13.32 -9.27 0.48
C GLU A 59 -12.68 -7.99 1.06
N PHE A 60 -12.54 -7.91 2.39
CA PHE A 60 -12.06 -6.72 3.09
C PHE A 60 -10.56 -6.73 3.44
N ARG A 61 -9.81 -7.75 3.00
CA ARG A 61 -8.37 -7.93 3.32
C ARG A 61 -7.49 -6.69 3.13
N ASP A 62 -7.84 -5.85 2.15
CA ASP A 62 -7.07 -4.65 1.79
C ASP A 62 -7.56 -3.37 2.50
N LYS A 63 -8.61 -3.47 3.32
CA LYS A 63 -9.26 -2.33 4.00
C LYS A 63 -9.33 -2.51 5.52
N CYS A 64 -9.39 -3.75 6.01
CA CYS A 64 -9.46 -4.06 7.43
C CYS A 64 -8.88 -5.46 7.69
N TYR A 65 -8.12 -5.61 8.78
CA TYR A 65 -7.73 -6.92 9.29
C TYR A 65 -8.89 -7.53 10.10
N ILE A 66 -9.43 -8.65 9.61
CA ILE A 66 -10.53 -9.37 10.25
C ILE A 66 -10.02 -10.71 10.77
N GLN A 67 -9.96 -10.87 12.08
CA GLN A 67 -9.62 -12.13 12.73
C GLN A 67 -10.90 -12.95 12.98
N ILE A 68 -10.93 -14.20 12.51
CA ILE A 68 -12.12 -15.06 12.61
C ILE A 68 -12.00 -15.96 13.85
N CYS A 69 -13.01 -15.88 14.71
CA CYS A 69 -13.19 -16.73 15.89
C CYS A 69 -14.33 -17.70 15.66
N VAL A 70 -14.00 -18.99 15.51
CA VAL A 70 -15.00 -20.06 15.56
C VAL A 70 -15.51 -20.13 16.99
N PHE A 71 -16.81 -19.91 17.17
CA PHE A 71 -17.39 -19.66 18.48
C PHE A 71 -18.52 -20.63 18.80
N ALA A 72 -18.36 -21.37 19.90
CA ALA A 72 -19.39 -22.25 20.47
C ALA A 72 -20.29 -21.45 21.44
N GLN A 73 -21.38 -20.91 20.88
CA GLN A 73 -22.42 -20.19 21.63
C GLN A 73 -23.41 -21.13 22.34
N ASP A 74 -23.59 -22.34 21.78
CA ASP A 74 -24.41 -23.41 22.34
C ASP A 74 -23.53 -24.44 23.09
N PRO A 75 -24.12 -25.29 23.97
CA PRO A 75 -23.36 -26.28 24.73
C PRO A 75 -22.57 -27.24 23.83
N ILE A 76 -21.33 -27.52 24.22
CA ILE A 76 -20.45 -28.49 23.55
C ILE A 76 -20.80 -29.91 24.00
N PHE A 77 -21.05 -30.10 25.30
CA PHE A 77 -21.22 -31.45 25.87
C PHE A 77 -22.66 -31.77 26.31
N SER A 78 -23.44 -30.77 26.71
CA SER A 78 -24.80 -30.98 27.23
C SER A 78 -25.94 -30.73 26.23
N HIS A 79 -25.65 -30.82 24.93
CA HIS A 79 -26.62 -30.60 23.84
C HIS A 79 -27.58 -31.78 23.61
N ASP A 80 -28.75 -31.53 23.01
CA ASP A 80 -29.81 -32.54 22.84
C ASP A 80 -29.85 -33.19 21.43
N HIS A 81 -28.77 -33.10 20.65
CA HIS A 81 -28.69 -33.57 19.25
C HIS A 81 -28.27 -35.04 19.06
N GLY A 82 -28.55 -35.90 20.04
CA GLY A 82 -28.31 -37.34 19.95
C GLY A 82 -26.82 -37.69 19.83
N SER A 83 -26.46 -38.48 18.81
CA SER A 83 -25.09 -38.98 18.58
C SER A 83 -24.18 -38.02 17.81
N ARG A 84 -24.66 -36.83 17.41
CA ARG A 84 -23.80 -35.82 16.78
C ARG A 84 -22.82 -35.29 17.81
N SER A 85 -21.59 -35.05 17.39
CA SER A 85 -20.52 -34.52 18.23
C SER A 85 -20.29 -33.04 17.89
N MET A 86 -20.52 -32.14 18.86
CA MET A 86 -20.22 -30.72 18.67
C MET A 86 -18.71 -30.50 18.55
N THR A 87 -17.90 -31.27 19.27
CA THR A 87 -16.43 -31.19 19.17
C THR A 87 -15.94 -31.51 17.77
N ASP A 88 -16.52 -32.51 17.09
CA ASP A 88 -16.14 -32.88 15.71
C ASP A 88 -16.51 -31.76 14.72
N LEU A 89 -17.67 -31.12 14.93
CA LEU A 89 -18.12 -30.00 14.11
C LEU A 89 -17.17 -28.80 14.26
N LEU A 90 -16.83 -28.45 15.50
CA LEU A 90 -15.92 -27.35 15.79
C LEU A 90 -14.49 -27.66 15.32
N GLU A 91 -14.02 -28.90 15.46
CA GLU A 91 -12.70 -29.33 14.95
C GLU A 91 -12.62 -29.23 13.42
N ASN A 92 -13.69 -29.55 12.71
CA ASN A 92 -13.75 -29.33 11.26
C ASN A 92 -13.72 -27.83 10.92
N ALA A 93 -14.48 -27.02 11.65
CA ALA A 93 -14.53 -25.57 11.45
C ALA A 93 -13.16 -24.90 11.65
N ILE A 94 -12.43 -25.21 12.73
CA ILE A 94 -11.14 -24.58 13.04
C ILE A 94 -10.02 -24.97 12.08
N GLN A 95 -10.16 -26.09 11.36
CA GLN A 95 -9.19 -26.50 10.34
C GLN A 95 -9.33 -25.71 9.03
N LYS A 96 -10.40 -24.91 8.86
CA LYS A 96 -10.54 -24.05 7.67
C LYS A 96 -9.48 -22.95 7.67
N HIS A 97 -8.84 -22.76 6.52
CA HIS A 97 -7.83 -21.71 6.34
C HIS A 97 -8.44 -20.32 6.57
N GLY A 98 -7.84 -19.53 7.46
CA GLY A 98 -8.28 -18.17 7.79
C GLY A 98 -8.96 -18.05 9.17
N VAL A 99 -9.26 -19.19 9.82
CA VAL A 99 -9.62 -19.24 11.24
C VAL A 99 -8.35 -19.09 12.08
N GLU A 100 -8.40 -18.20 13.08
CA GLU A 100 -7.24 -17.87 13.92
C GLU A 100 -7.56 -18.00 15.42
N VAL A 101 -8.83 -18.10 15.79
CA VAL A 101 -9.28 -18.09 17.18
C VAL A 101 -10.34 -19.18 17.38
N LEU A 102 -10.28 -19.85 18.53
CA LEU A 102 -11.33 -20.72 19.04
C LEU A 102 -11.91 -20.09 20.30
N GLY A 103 -13.23 -20.10 20.41
CA GLY A 103 -13.93 -19.59 21.59
C GLY A 103 -15.15 -20.39 21.97
N SER A 104 -15.55 -20.27 23.24
CA SER A 104 -16.73 -20.94 23.78
C SER A 104 -17.36 -20.19 24.94
N THR A 105 -18.54 -20.68 25.37
CA THR A 105 -19.34 -20.15 26.48
C THR A 105 -19.57 -21.20 27.58
N PRO A 106 -18.57 -21.56 28.42
CA PRO A 106 -18.72 -22.65 29.39
C PRO A 106 -19.98 -22.61 30.24
N TYR A 107 -20.47 -21.42 30.62
CA TYR A 107 -21.66 -21.25 31.44
C TYR A 107 -22.98 -21.74 30.81
N VAL A 108 -23.02 -22.06 29.51
CA VAL A 108 -24.22 -22.62 28.86
C VAL A 108 -24.38 -24.12 29.15
N GLU A 109 -23.35 -24.80 29.68
CA GLU A 109 -23.45 -26.21 30.01
C GLU A 109 -24.33 -26.45 31.24
N LYS A 110 -25.05 -27.59 31.24
CA LYS A 110 -26.05 -27.94 32.27
C LYS A 110 -25.47 -28.15 33.67
N SER A 111 -24.19 -28.49 33.83
CA SER A 111 -23.55 -28.72 35.15
C SER A 111 -22.12 -28.18 35.19
N LEU A 112 -21.63 -27.85 36.40
CA LEU A 112 -20.27 -27.32 36.60
C LEU A 112 -19.19 -28.23 36.05
N GLU A 113 -19.36 -29.55 36.18
CA GLU A 113 -18.42 -30.55 35.65
C GLU A 113 -18.30 -30.43 34.12
N LEU A 114 -19.43 -30.21 33.43
CA LEU A 114 -19.45 -30.01 31.99
C LEU A 114 -18.92 -28.63 31.58
N GLN A 115 -19.10 -27.59 32.41
CA GLN A 115 -18.46 -26.28 32.18
C GLN A 115 -16.93 -26.42 32.22
N GLU A 116 -16.40 -27.15 33.21
CA GLU A 116 -14.97 -27.47 33.31
C GLU A 116 -14.51 -28.35 32.14
N GLU A 117 -15.31 -29.30 31.67
CA GLU A 117 -15.01 -30.10 30.48
C GLU A 117 -14.97 -29.27 29.19
N ASN A 118 -15.92 -28.35 29.00
CA ASN A 118 -15.96 -27.37 27.92
C ASN A 118 -14.68 -26.53 27.89
N MET A 119 -14.34 -25.92 29.03
CA MET A 119 -13.12 -25.14 29.18
C MET A 119 -11.87 -25.97 28.91
N LYS A 120 -11.86 -27.20 29.44
CA LYS A 120 -10.78 -28.16 29.25
C LYS A 120 -10.53 -28.41 27.76
N TRP A 121 -11.55 -28.89 27.07
CA TRP A 121 -11.48 -29.20 25.65
C TRP A 121 -11.06 -27.97 24.85
N THR A 122 -11.70 -26.82 25.06
CA THR A 122 -11.43 -25.60 24.27
C THR A 122 -9.98 -25.13 24.39
N ILE A 123 -9.41 -25.10 25.60
CA ILE A 123 -8.00 -24.71 25.80
C ILE A 123 -7.04 -25.77 25.19
N GLU A 124 -7.30 -27.07 25.37
CA GLU A 124 -6.44 -28.14 24.81
C GLU A 124 -6.45 -28.10 23.28
N THR A 125 -7.62 -27.93 22.67
CA THR A 125 -7.82 -27.83 21.23
C THR A 125 -7.17 -26.56 20.66
N ALA A 126 -7.35 -25.40 21.29
CA ALA A 126 -6.69 -24.17 20.85
C ALA A 126 -5.16 -24.30 20.88
N LYS A 127 -4.60 -24.98 21.89
CA LYS A 127 -3.16 -25.25 21.94
C LYS A 127 -2.72 -26.20 20.82
N LEU A 128 -3.46 -27.28 20.59
CA LEU A 128 -3.15 -28.28 19.58
C LEU A 128 -3.09 -27.67 18.16
N TYR A 129 -4.06 -26.83 17.83
CA TYR A 129 -4.17 -26.19 16.51
C TYR A 129 -3.46 -24.83 16.42
N GLN A 130 -2.76 -24.40 17.48
CA GLN A 130 -2.07 -23.10 17.56
C GLN A 130 -3.01 -21.93 17.23
N LEU A 131 -4.14 -21.87 17.92
CA LEU A 131 -5.15 -20.81 17.78
C LEU A 131 -5.13 -19.88 19.00
N HIS A 132 -5.51 -18.62 18.78
CA HIS A 132 -5.88 -17.74 19.88
C HIS A 132 -7.11 -18.30 20.61
N LEU A 133 -7.26 -17.91 21.87
CA LEU A 133 -8.36 -18.35 22.70
C LEU A 133 -9.22 -17.16 23.12
N ASP A 134 -10.53 -17.28 23.01
CA ASP A 134 -11.47 -16.23 23.45
C ASP A 134 -12.69 -16.84 24.12
N PHE A 135 -12.77 -16.74 25.44
CA PHE A 135 -13.92 -17.24 26.18
C PHE A 135 -14.88 -16.13 26.54
N HIS A 136 -16.16 -16.44 26.51
CA HIS A 136 -17.15 -15.69 27.27
C HIS A 136 -17.32 -16.39 28.61
N LEU A 137 -16.89 -15.75 29.71
CA LEU A 137 -16.92 -16.32 31.05
C LEU A 137 -17.72 -15.45 32.03
N ASP A 138 -18.17 -16.10 33.10
CA ASP A 138 -18.64 -15.44 34.31
C ASP A 138 -19.72 -14.36 34.07
N TYR A 139 -20.63 -14.65 33.12
CA TYR A 139 -21.69 -13.76 32.65
C TYR A 139 -22.92 -13.75 33.58
N HIS A 140 -22.71 -13.36 34.83
CA HIS A 140 -23.74 -13.24 35.87
C HIS A 140 -23.28 -12.28 36.98
N LEU A 141 -24.13 -12.02 37.98
CA LEU A 141 -23.83 -11.19 39.16
C LEU A 141 -24.14 -11.94 40.48
N ASN A 142 -23.76 -13.22 40.56
CA ASN A 142 -23.98 -14.05 41.75
C ASN A 142 -22.69 -14.13 42.58
N GLU A 143 -22.67 -13.46 43.74
CA GLU A 143 -21.49 -13.42 44.62
C GLU A 143 -21.09 -14.79 45.18
N HIS A 144 -22.05 -15.71 45.36
CA HIS A 144 -21.81 -17.04 45.94
C HIS A 144 -21.19 -18.04 44.96
N GLN A 145 -21.26 -17.76 43.65
CA GLN A 145 -20.65 -18.59 42.63
C GLN A 145 -19.22 -18.12 42.37
N LYS A 146 -18.26 -19.04 42.52
CA LYS A 146 -16.84 -18.77 42.25
C LYS A 146 -16.64 -18.48 40.76
N PRO A 147 -15.88 -17.44 40.39
CA PRO A 147 -15.54 -17.16 39.00
C PRO A 147 -14.71 -18.30 38.36
N MET A 148 -15.08 -18.71 37.16
CA MET A 148 -14.39 -19.72 36.36
C MET A 148 -13.07 -19.23 35.77
N VAL A 149 -12.83 -17.91 35.72
CA VAL A 149 -11.55 -17.35 35.28
C VAL A 149 -10.35 -18.00 36.00
N TYR A 150 -10.50 -18.31 37.29
CA TYR A 150 -9.48 -19.00 38.08
C TYR A 150 -9.20 -20.42 37.57
N SER A 151 -10.24 -21.20 37.24
CA SER A 151 -10.06 -22.54 36.66
C SER A 151 -9.34 -22.46 35.31
N ALA A 152 -9.68 -21.46 34.48
CA ALA A 152 -9.04 -21.27 33.17
C ALA A 152 -7.54 -20.98 33.32
N ILE A 153 -7.18 -20.06 34.22
CA ILE A 153 -5.78 -19.69 34.50
C ILE A 153 -4.99 -20.89 35.02
N GLU A 154 -5.53 -21.61 36.01
CA GLU A 154 -4.89 -22.82 36.55
C GLU A 154 -4.59 -23.81 35.42
N ARG A 155 -5.54 -23.98 34.50
CA ARG A 155 -5.40 -24.92 33.41
C ARG A 155 -4.37 -24.48 32.37
N LEU A 156 -4.32 -23.21 32.02
CA LEU A 156 -3.30 -22.65 31.13
C LEU A 156 -1.89 -22.88 31.68
N HIS A 157 -1.70 -22.74 32.99
CA HIS A 157 -0.45 -23.11 33.68
C HIS A 157 -0.18 -24.61 33.60
N ARG A 158 -1.17 -25.46 33.91
CA ARG A 158 -1.01 -26.93 33.90
C ARG A 158 -0.51 -27.47 32.55
N ILE A 159 -0.95 -26.86 31.44
CA ILE A 159 -0.53 -27.28 30.11
C ILE A 159 0.69 -26.52 29.59
N ASN A 160 1.29 -25.60 30.36
CA ASN A 160 2.37 -24.71 29.94
C ASN A 160 2.02 -23.91 28.68
N TRP A 161 0.99 -23.06 28.74
CA TRP A 161 0.66 -22.15 27.65
C TRP A 161 1.84 -21.20 27.35
N THR A 162 2.10 -20.93 26.07
CA THR A 162 3.26 -20.12 25.63
C THR A 162 3.12 -18.66 26.05
N THR A 163 4.12 -18.13 26.74
CA THR A 163 4.12 -16.73 27.23
C THR A 163 5.08 -15.81 26.46
N ASN A 164 6.10 -16.37 25.80
CA ASN A 164 7.05 -15.58 25.01
C ASN A 164 6.46 -15.25 23.62
N TYR A 165 6.21 -13.98 23.36
CA TYR A 165 5.64 -13.46 22.12
C TYR A 165 6.49 -13.67 20.86
N GLU A 166 7.80 -13.93 21.01
CA GLU A 166 8.71 -14.20 19.89
C GLU A 166 8.58 -15.65 19.38
N GLN A 167 7.95 -16.54 20.15
CA GLN A 167 7.75 -17.92 19.75
C GLN A 167 6.60 -18.04 18.75
N LYS A 168 6.78 -18.90 17.74
CA LYS A 168 5.78 -19.11 16.68
C LYS A 168 4.44 -19.64 17.23
N GLU A 169 4.53 -20.43 18.30
CA GLU A 169 3.40 -21.04 19.02
C GLU A 169 2.67 -20.03 19.93
N PHE A 170 3.18 -18.81 20.09
CA PHE A 170 2.57 -17.80 20.95
C PHE A 170 1.15 -17.48 20.49
N ARG A 171 0.19 -17.58 21.41
CA ARG A 171 -1.20 -17.21 21.19
C ARG A 171 -1.76 -16.52 22.42
N THR A 172 -2.57 -15.50 22.19
CA THR A 172 -3.23 -14.73 23.25
C THR A 172 -4.46 -15.46 23.78
N VAL A 173 -4.78 -15.19 25.04
CA VAL A 173 -5.99 -15.66 25.71
C VAL A 173 -6.82 -14.44 26.09
N VAL A 174 -8.10 -14.45 25.70
CA VAL A 174 -9.04 -13.38 26.03
C VAL A 174 -10.16 -13.94 26.89
N PHE A 175 -10.48 -13.21 27.97
CA PHE A 175 -11.65 -13.43 28.79
C PHE A 175 -12.64 -12.28 28.58
N GLY A 176 -13.67 -12.54 27.79
CA GLY A 176 -14.78 -11.65 27.47
C GLY A 176 -15.86 -11.64 28.54
N HIS A 177 -16.54 -10.50 28.65
CA HIS A 177 -17.58 -10.19 29.63
C HIS A 177 -17.09 -10.18 31.07
N CYS A 178 -16.84 -11.35 31.67
CA CYS A 178 -16.43 -11.53 33.05
C CYS A 178 -17.19 -10.62 34.04
N THR A 179 -18.51 -10.46 33.85
CA THR A 179 -19.29 -9.44 34.55
C THR A 179 -19.30 -9.67 36.05
N ARG A 180 -19.25 -10.93 36.49
CA ARG A 180 -19.14 -11.31 37.91
C ARG A 180 -17.91 -10.70 38.58
N LEU A 181 -16.84 -10.43 37.85
CA LEU A 181 -15.62 -9.89 38.44
C LEU A 181 -15.81 -8.45 38.95
N THR A 182 -16.85 -7.73 38.52
CA THR A 182 -17.17 -6.40 39.08
C THR A 182 -17.49 -6.43 40.59
N LEU A 183 -17.79 -7.61 41.14
CA LEU A 183 -18.08 -7.80 42.56
C LEU A 183 -16.84 -8.21 43.37
N LEU A 184 -15.68 -8.40 42.74
CA LEU A 184 -14.46 -8.74 43.45
C LEU A 184 -13.98 -7.56 44.31
N ASP A 185 -13.49 -7.88 45.50
CA ASP A 185 -12.80 -6.93 46.35
C ASP A 185 -11.35 -6.69 45.91
N GLY A 186 -10.67 -5.75 46.57
CA GLY A 186 -9.31 -5.39 46.21
C GLY A 186 -8.28 -6.51 46.36
N ASN A 187 -8.47 -7.41 47.34
CA ASN A 187 -7.56 -8.53 47.57
C ASN A 187 -7.76 -9.61 46.53
N GLU A 188 -9.01 -9.88 46.14
CA GLU A 188 -9.35 -10.82 45.08
C GLU A 188 -8.77 -10.38 43.73
N TRP A 189 -8.82 -9.09 43.40
CA TRP A 189 -8.17 -8.57 42.20
C TRP A 189 -6.65 -8.75 42.21
N HIS A 190 -5.98 -8.46 43.34
CA HIS A 190 -4.55 -8.69 43.48
C HIS A 190 -4.20 -10.18 43.36
N LYS A 191 -5.02 -11.05 43.96
CA LYS A 191 -4.86 -12.50 43.86
C LYS A 191 -5.00 -12.97 42.40
N LEU A 192 -6.02 -12.50 41.68
CA LEU A 192 -6.20 -12.82 40.27
C LEU A 192 -4.99 -12.39 39.43
N ARG A 193 -4.43 -11.20 39.68
CA ARG A 193 -3.21 -10.73 39.00
C ARG A 193 -2.00 -11.62 39.29
N GLN A 194 -1.85 -12.05 40.54
CA GLN A 194 -0.77 -12.95 40.98
C GLN A 194 -0.89 -14.35 40.37
N GLU A 195 -2.12 -14.85 40.19
CA GLU A 195 -2.35 -16.15 39.56
C GLU A 195 -2.08 -16.13 38.05
N ILE A 196 -2.39 -15.02 37.35
CA ILE A 196 -2.10 -14.86 35.92
C ILE A 196 -0.59 -14.89 35.62
N ARG A 197 0.22 -14.25 36.46
CA ARG A 197 1.68 -14.11 36.27
C ARG A 197 2.04 -13.49 34.91
N ASP A 198 2.67 -14.27 34.03
CA ASP A 198 3.17 -13.92 32.69
C ASP A 198 2.29 -14.48 31.56
N LEU A 199 1.17 -15.15 31.87
CA LEU A 199 0.25 -15.63 30.84
C LEU A 199 -0.26 -14.45 29.98
N PRO A 200 -0.38 -14.62 28.65
CA PRO A 200 -0.82 -13.58 27.73
C PRO A 200 -2.34 -13.38 27.77
N VAL A 201 -2.88 -13.09 28.95
CA VAL A 201 -4.30 -12.92 29.25
C VAL A 201 -4.72 -11.47 29.07
N SER A 202 -5.82 -11.24 28.36
CA SER A 202 -6.47 -9.93 28.22
C SER A 202 -7.94 -10.00 28.61
N PHE A 203 -8.46 -8.91 29.19
CA PHE A 203 -9.87 -8.81 29.61
C PHE A 203 -10.70 -7.92 28.68
N VAL A 204 -11.73 -8.54 28.11
CA VAL A 204 -12.81 -8.08 27.23
C VAL A 204 -14.02 -7.39 27.87
N GLY A 205 -14.02 -6.10 28.20
CA GLY A 205 -15.26 -5.43 28.69
C GLY A 205 -16.25 -5.12 27.56
N LEU A 206 -17.54 -5.43 27.70
CA LEU A 206 -18.55 -5.25 26.63
C LEU A 206 -19.72 -4.36 27.08
N PRO A 207 -19.45 -3.10 27.51
CA PRO A 207 -20.37 -2.32 28.32
C PRO A 207 -21.73 -2.03 27.67
N THR A 208 -21.82 -1.94 26.34
CA THR A 208 -23.10 -1.71 25.65
C THR A 208 -24.08 -2.85 25.86
N SER A 209 -23.59 -4.09 25.86
CA SER A 209 -24.42 -5.30 26.04
C SER A 209 -24.53 -5.66 27.51
N ASP A 210 -23.44 -5.54 28.26
CA ASP A 210 -23.39 -5.83 29.68
C ASP A 210 -24.38 -4.96 30.46
N LEU A 211 -24.42 -3.64 30.22
CA LEU A 211 -25.38 -2.75 30.88
C LEU A 211 -26.85 -3.06 30.57
N PHE A 212 -27.14 -3.60 29.38
CA PHE A 212 -28.50 -3.94 28.98
C PHE A 212 -28.97 -5.27 29.61
N MET A 213 -28.03 -6.22 29.75
CA MET A 213 -28.33 -7.57 30.20
C MET A 213 -28.17 -7.74 31.71
N MET A 214 -27.25 -7.00 32.34
CA MET A 214 -26.92 -7.12 33.76
C MET A 214 -27.66 -6.11 34.64
N GLY A 215 -27.65 -6.39 35.94
CA GLY A 215 -28.20 -5.49 36.95
C GLY A 215 -29.68 -5.17 36.75
N ARG A 216 -30.47 -6.05 36.11
CA ARG A 216 -31.93 -5.88 36.00
C ARG A 216 -32.53 -5.82 37.40
N PRO A 217 -33.49 -4.91 37.65
CA PRO A 217 -34.06 -4.74 38.98
C PRO A 217 -34.81 -6.03 39.36
N ASP A 218 -34.58 -6.51 40.57
CA ASP A 218 -35.46 -7.52 41.16
C ASP A 218 -36.84 -6.91 41.37
N GLU A 219 -37.89 -7.65 41.02
CA GLU A 219 -39.29 -7.23 41.17
C GLU A 219 -39.59 -6.78 42.61
N ALA A 220 -38.93 -7.39 43.59
CA ALA A 220 -39.13 -7.09 45.01
C ALA A 220 -38.43 -5.80 45.51
N THR A 221 -37.35 -5.34 44.84
CA THR A 221 -36.46 -4.29 45.38
C THR A 221 -36.63 -2.92 44.71
N GLY A 222 -37.51 -2.83 43.70
CA GLY A 222 -37.90 -1.57 43.04
C GLY A 222 -36.75 -0.80 42.38
N GLY A 223 -35.58 -1.43 42.18
CA GLY A 223 -34.42 -0.84 41.51
C GLY A 223 -33.48 0.00 42.39
N SER A 224 -33.59 -0.09 43.72
CA SER A 224 -32.80 0.72 44.67
C SER A 224 -31.29 0.38 44.74
N ASN A 225 -30.89 -0.85 44.39
CA ASN A 225 -29.48 -1.25 44.32
C ASN A 225 -29.21 -1.96 42.99
N ARG A 226 -28.38 -1.34 42.13
CA ARG A 226 -28.06 -1.86 40.79
C ARG A 226 -26.57 -1.72 40.51
N VAL A 227 -25.89 -2.85 40.47
CA VAL A 227 -24.51 -2.92 39.99
C VAL A 227 -24.54 -2.69 38.48
N ARG A 228 -23.59 -1.90 37.96
CA ARG A 228 -23.47 -1.61 36.51
C ARG A 228 -23.33 -2.91 35.71
N GLY A 229 -22.58 -3.87 36.24
CA GLY A 229 -22.52 -5.23 35.68
C GLY A 229 -21.64 -5.36 34.44
N THR A 230 -20.60 -4.53 34.32
CA THR A 230 -19.54 -4.59 33.31
C THR A 230 -18.18 -4.51 34.00
N LEU A 231 -17.12 -5.05 33.39
CA LEU A 231 -15.76 -4.94 33.91
C LEU A 231 -15.32 -3.49 34.14
N GLN A 232 -14.68 -3.23 35.27
CA GLN A 232 -14.11 -1.92 35.65
C GLN A 232 -12.74 -1.71 35.00
N VAL A 233 -12.69 -1.74 33.67
CA VAL A 233 -11.46 -1.82 32.87
C VAL A 233 -10.42 -0.74 33.21
N VAL A 234 -10.85 0.49 33.49
CA VAL A 234 -9.93 1.59 33.83
C VAL A 234 -9.24 1.34 35.16
N GLU A 235 -9.96 0.85 36.18
CA GLU A 235 -9.36 0.51 37.48
C GLU A 235 -8.50 -0.76 37.39
N MET A 236 -8.96 -1.76 36.62
CA MET A 236 -8.18 -2.98 36.33
C MET A 236 -6.79 -2.64 35.78
N ILE A 237 -6.71 -1.69 34.85
CA ILE A 237 -5.45 -1.23 34.27
C ILE A 237 -4.64 -0.44 35.32
N LYS A 238 -5.23 0.60 35.91
CA LYS A 238 -4.49 1.55 36.77
C LYS A 238 -3.95 0.94 38.05
N LYS A 239 -4.71 0.04 38.67
CA LYS A 239 -4.45 -0.44 40.04
C LYS A 239 -3.84 -1.83 40.07
N TYR A 240 -4.15 -2.65 39.05
CA TYR A 240 -3.80 -4.06 39.04
C TYR A 240 -2.94 -4.47 37.84
N ASP A 241 -2.64 -3.55 36.91
CA ASP A 241 -1.74 -3.82 35.78
C ASP A 241 -2.22 -5.00 34.92
N PHE A 242 -3.52 -5.01 34.61
CA PHE A 242 -4.09 -5.93 33.62
C PHE A 242 -4.02 -5.33 32.22
N ASN A 243 -3.85 -6.17 31.20
CA ASN A 243 -4.30 -5.78 29.86
C ASN A 243 -5.82 -5.92 29.79
N ALA A 244 -6.52 -4.81 29.70
CA ALA A 244 -7.96 -4.77 29.51
C ALA A 244 -8.32 -3.84 28.34
N ALA A 245 -9.40 -4.18 27.65
CA ALA A 245 -9.93 -3.42 26.53
C ALA A 245 -11.46 -3.36 26.63
N ILE A 246 -12.08 -2.53 25.80
CA ILE A 246 -13.54 -2.49 25.65
C ILE A 246 -13.90 -2.75 24.20
N GLY A 247 -14.97 -3.52 24.00
CA GLY A 247 -15.44 -3.92 22.67
C GLY A 247 -16.92 -3.64 22.47
N ILE A 248 -17.30 -3.56 21.20
CA ILE A 248 -18.70 -3.55 20.77
C ILE A 248 -19.06 -4.99 20.47
N ASN A 249 -19.90 -5.59 21.31
CA ASN A 249 -20.31 -6.98 21.14
C ASN A 249 -21.39 -7.11 20.05
N ASN A 250 -22.48 -6.36 20.22
CA ASN A 250 -23.69 -6.48 19.41
C ASN A 250 -24.12 -5.11 18.88
N VAL A 251 -24.65 -5.10 17.64
CA VAL A 251 -25.26 -3.92 17.02
C VAL A 251 -26.62 -4.32 16.47
N GLY A 252 -27.69 -3.76 17.03
CA GLY A 252 -29.05 -3.92 16.50
C GLY A 252 -29.62 -5.34 16.58
N ASN A 253 -29.30 -6.09 17.64
CA ASN A 253 -29.81 -7.46 17.82
C ASN A 253 -30.62 -7.65 19.12
N ALA A 254 -31.07 -8.88 19.37
CA ALA A 254 -31.95 -9.20 20.51
C ALA A 254 -31.29 -9.01 21.89
N PHE A 255 -29.95 -9.02 21.96
CA PHE A 255 -29.19 -8.80 23.19
C PHE A 255 -28.80 -7.34 23.39
N THR A 256 -28.71 -6.57 22.30
CA THR A 256 -28.43 -5.12 22.35
C THR A 256 -29.14 -4.45 21.17
N PRO A 257 -30.40 -4.00 21.35
CA PRO A 257 -31.20 -3.47 20.25
C PRO A 257 -30.75 -2.07 19.82
N GLN A 258 -30.04 -1.33 20.68
CA GLN A 258 -29.50 0.00 20.41
C GLN A 258 -27.98 -0.04 20.19
N GLY A 259 -27.45 0.98 19.51
CA GLY A 259 -26.00 1.23 19.43
C GLY A 259 -25.51 1.44 18.00
N THR A 260 -24.22 1.78 17.89
CA THR A 260 -23.48 1.91 16.64
C THR A 260 -22.24 1.05 16.73
N CYS A 261 -21.56 0.82 15.60
CA CYS A 261 -20.25 0.16 15.58
C CYS A 261 -19.07 1.14 15.78
N ASP A 262 -19.31 2.31 16.39
CA ASP A 262 -18.30 3.35 16.60
C ASP A 262 -17.50 3.15 17.91
N PRO A 263 -16.20 2.81 17.86
CA PRO A 263 -15.39 2.65 19.06
C PRO A 263 -15.26 3.94 19.88
N MET A 264 -15.31 5.12 19.25
CA MET A 264 -15.23 6.39 19.97
C MET A 264 -16.53 6.71 20.73
N GLY A 265 -17.68 6.26 20.20
CA GLY A 265 -18.93 6.26 20.96
C GLY A 265 -18.81 5.43 22.23
N LEU A 266 -18.11 4.29 22.15
CA LEU A 266 -17.83 3.43 23.29
C LEU A 266 -16.92 4.09 24.34
N THR A 267 -15.89 4.84 23.92
CA THR A 267 -15.02 5.56 24.85
C THR A 267 -15.76 6.69 25.57
N SER A 268 -16.62 7.43 24.86
CA SER A 268 -17.45 8.49 25.44
C SER A 268 -18.42 7.92 26.48
N LEU A 269 -19.08 6.81 26.16
CA LEU A 269 -19.89 6.07 27.11
C LEU A 269 -19.06 5.59 28.32
N GLY A 270 -17.84 5.11 28.08
CA GLY A 270 -16.89 4.68 29.10
C GLY A 270 -16.56 5.76 30.14
N VAL A 271 -16.54 7.04 29.77
CA VAL A 271 -16.34 8.15 30.72
C VAL A 271 -17.40 8.11 31.83
N GLY A 272 -18.68 7.95 31.47
CA GLY A 272 -19.77 7.84 32.43
C GLY A 272 -19.78 6.52 33.19
N ILE A 273 -19.54 5.41 32.49
CA ILE A 273 -19.57 4.05 33.05
C ILE A 273 -18.42 3.76 34.01
N TYR A 274 -17.26 4.39 33.84
CA TYR A 274 -16.11 4.17 34.70
C TYR A 274 -15.79 5.38 35.57
N GLN A 275 -16.60 6.46 35.48
CA GLN A 275 -16.35 7.73 36.16
C GLN A 275 -14.94 8.27 35.83
N ALA A 276 -14.53 8.04 34.58
CA ALA A 276 -13.20 8.26 34.04
C ALA A 276 -13.05 9.69 33.49
N GLY A 277 -12.99 10.68 34.40
CA GLY A 277 -12.99 12.11 34.04
C GLY A 277 -11.62 12.76 33.91
N THR A 278 -10.52 12.06 34.19
CA THR A 278 -9.18 12.65 34.15
C THR A 278 -8.50 12.51 32.79
N LYS A 279 -7.46 13.31 32.55
CA LYS A 279 -6.62 13.23 31.35
C LYS A 279 -6.02 11.83 31.13
N ALA A 280 -5.58 11.20 32.22
CA ALA A 280 -5.01 9.86 32.19
C ALA A 280 -6.07 8.80 31.91
N ASP A 281 -7.28 8.96 32.46
CA ASP A 281 -8.36 8.00 32.18
C ASP A 281 -8.80 8.07 30.72
N ALA A 282 -8.88 9.26 30.13
CA ALA A 282 -9.17 9.42 28.71
C ALA A 282 -8.11 8.74 27.83
N GLN A 283 -6.83 8.88 28.17
CA GLN A 283 -5.75 8.16 27.48
C GLN A 283 -5.96 6.64 27.52
N ILE A 284 -6.25 6.09 28.70
CA ILE A 284 -6.52 4.67 28.90
C ILE A 284 -7.75 4.23 28.09
N LEU A 285 -8.83 5.01 28.08
CA LEU A 285 -10.03 4.69 27.30
C LEU A 285 -9.74 4.62 25.80
N LEU A 286 -8.92 5.53 25.28
CA LEU A 286 -8.49 5.47 23.88
C LEU A 286 -7.63 4.22 23.62
N GLU A 287 -6.70 3.89 24.52
CA GLU A 287 -5.90 2.65 24.43
C GLU A 287 -6.78 1.39 24.43
N CYS A 288 -7.84 1.36 25.25
CA CYS A 288 -8.79 0.25 25.35
C CYS A 288 -9.54 -0.06 24.05
N VAL A 289 -9.66 0.90 23.13
CA VAL A 289 -10.26 0.69 21.79
C VAL A 289 -9.22 0.72 20.66
N SER A 290 -7.93 0.80 20.99
CA SER A 290 -6.83 0.87 20.03
C SER A 290 -5.71 -0.11 20.37
N THR A 291 -4.63 0.32 21.04
CA THR A 291 -3.42 -0.48 21.28
C THR A 291 -3.68 -1.71 22.14
N ARG A 292 -4.45 -1.59 23.22
CA ARG A 292 -4.79 -2.73 24.11
C ARG A 292 -5.71 -3.72 23.43
N ALA A 293 -6.64 -3.23 22.62
CA ALA A 293 -7.50 -4.07 21.79
C ALA A 293 -6.69 -4.85 20.75
N ARG A 294 -5.70 -4.21 20.09
CA ARG A 294 -4.77 -4.89 19.16
C ARG A 294 -3.96 -5.98 19.86
N GLN A 295 -3.45 -5.70 21.06
CA GLN A 295 -2.73 -6.71 21.84
C GLN A 295 -3.62 -7.90 22.22
N ALA A 296 -4.88 -7.65 22.60
CA ALA A 296 -5.83 -8.72 22.95
C ALA A 296 -6.04 -9.70 21.78
N ILE A 297 -6.06 -9.18 20.54
CA ILE A 297 -6.20 -10.01 19.33
C ILE A 297 -4.87 -10.59 18.80
N GLY A 298 -3.76 -10.39 19.50
CA GLY A 298 -2.45 -10.98 19.15
C GLY A 298 -1.57 -10.12 18.26
N ILE A 299 -1.94 -8.85 18.05
CA ILE A 299 -1.13 -7.90 17.29
C ILE A 299 -0.34 -7.06 18.28
N TYR A 300 0.95 -7.37 18.43
CA TYR A 300 1.80 -6.67 19.37
C TYR A 300 2.07 -5.24 18.91
N VAL A 301 1.73 -4.29 19.77
CA VAL A 301 1.92 -2.85 19.58
C VAL A 301 2.28 -2.30 20.96
N GLU A 302 3.20 -1.33 21.04
CA GLU A 302 3.47 -0.66 22.31
C GLU A 302 2.20 0.07 22.80
N HIS A 303 1.94 0.05 24.11
CA HIS A 303 0.74 0.67 24.67
C HIS A 303 0.68 2.18 24.43
N ASN A 304 1.84 2.83 24.38
CA ASN A 304 1.94 4.27 24.23
C ASN A 304 1.56 4.68 22.80
N ILE A 305 0.38 5.30 22.66
CA ILE A 305 -0.14 5.76 21.37
C ILE A 305 0.85 6.71 20.65
N ASN A 306 1.66 7.46 21.39
CA ASN A 306 2.62 8.40 20.82
C ASN A 306 3.87 7.71 20.22
N SER A 307 4.21 6.46 20.60
CA SER A 307 5.33 5.71 20.00
C SER A 307 4.91 4.88 18.78
N ASN A 308 3.61 4.79 18.48
CA ASN A 308 3.11 3.93 17.39
C ASN A 308 3.07 4.59 16.02
N LEU A 309 3.45 5.87 15.91
CA LEU A 309 3.54 6.63 14.65
C LEU A 309 4.99 6.97 14.30
N ASP A 310 5.89 6.01 14.50
CA ASP A 310 7.30 6.16 14.13
C ASP A 310 7.54 5.87 12.64
N ILE A 311 8.57 6.51 12.09
CA ILE A 311 9.01 6.29 10.70
C ILE A 311 9.40 4.82 10.54
N GLY A 312 8.76 4.13 9.58
CA GLY A 312 8.98 2.71 9.30
C GLY A 312 7.91 1.79 9.88
N SER A 313 7.02 2.29 10.75
CA SER A 313 5.82 1.57 11.17
C SER A 313 4.78 1.49 10.04
N PRO A 314 3.92 0.45 10.02
CA PRO A 314 2.85 0.33 9.02
C PRO A 314 1.93 1.56 9.05
N SER A 315 1.53 2.06 7.87
CA SER A 315 0.66 3.23 7.77
C SER A 315 -0.82 2.89 8.05
N SER A 316 -1.10 2.44 9.28
CA SER A 316 -2.44 2.11 9.77
C SER A 316 -2.85 3.07 10.90
N PHE A 317 -3.54 4.16 10.56
CA PHE A 317 -3.93 5.20 11.50
C PHE A 317 -5.24 5.90 11.09
N VAL A 318 -5.83 6.65 12.02
CA VAL A 318 -7.07 7.38 11.79
C VAL A 318 -6.82 8.88 11.97
N ILE A 319 -7.25 9.67 10.99
CA ILE A 319 -7.24 11.13 11.06
C ILE A 319 -8.63 11.60 11.45
N PHE A 320 -8.73 12.40 12.51
CA PHE A 320 -9.99 13.00 12.96
C PHE A 320 -10.11 14.45 12.47
N GLY A 321 -11.22 14.77 11.79
CA GLY A 321 -11.51 16.09 11.23
C GLY A 321 -10.84 16.40 9.89
N THR A 322 -11.47 17.28 9.09
CA THR A 322 -11.01 17.61 7.72
C THR A 322 -10.67 19.08 7.48
N LYS A 323 -10.97 20.01 8.41
CA LYS A 323 -10.79 21.46 8.20
C LYS A 323 -10.17 22.19 9.41
N GLY A 324 -9.21 23.06 9.09
CA GLY A 324 -8.32 23.76 10.03
C GLY A 324 -8.98 24.47 11.22
N SER A 325 -8.33 24.29 12.38
CA SER A 325 -8.23 25.03 13.66
C SER A 325 -9.34 25.94 14.23
N ARG A 326 -10.43 26.29 13.54
CA ARG A 326 -11.42 27.30 13.98
C ARG A 326 -12.84 26.78 14.28
N ASN A 327 -13.11 25.49 14.16
CA ASN A 327 -14.41 24.92 14.58
C ASN A 327 -14.40 24.63 16.09
N PHE A 328 -15.47 24.96 16.81
CA PHE A 328 -15.66 24.59 18.23
C PHE A 328 -15.55 23.07 18.46
N ARG A 329 -15.83 22.27 17.42
CA ARG A 329 -15.65 20.81 17.44
C ARG A 329 -14.31 20.29 16.91
N ALA A 330 -13.33 21.17 16.68
CA ALA A 330 -11.98 20.73 16.33
C ALA A 330 -11.32 20.11 17.56
N ARG A 331 -11.26 18.77 17.63
CA ARG A 331 -10.63 18.05 18.74
C ARG A 331 -9.12 18.24 18.67
N LYS A 332 -8.55 18.85 19.70
CA LYS A 332 -7.12 19.18 19.79
C LYS A 332 -6.40 18.32 20.83
N SER A 333 -7.13 17.48 21.56
CA SER A 333 -6.59 16.60 22.58
C SER A 333 -7.31 15.26 22.62
N ILE A 334 -6.67 14.25 23.20
CA ILE A 334 -7.24 12.92 23.42
C ILE A 334 -8.49 12.98 24.31
N GLN A 335 -8.53 13.87 25.31
CA GLN A 335 -9.74 14.06 26.12
C GLN A 335 -10.92 14.50 25.28
N GLU A 336 -10.74 15.54 24.47
CA GLU A 336 -11.82 16.04 23.61
C GLU A 336 -12.30 14.97 22.63
N LEU A 337 -11.38 14.15 22.11
CA LEU A 337 -11.71 13.04 21.22
C LEU A 337 -12.51 11.94 21.95
N VAL A 338 -12.08 11.54 23.14
CA VAL A 338 -12.75 10.51 23.94
C VAL A 338 -14.12 10.98 24.42
N TYR A 339 -14.26 12.26 24.76
CA TYR A 339 -15.52 12.80 25.26
C TYR A 339 -16.55 12.95 24.13
N ASP A 340 -16.11 13.35 22.94
CA ASP A 340 -16.97 13.53 21.76
C ASP A 340 -16.13 13.52 20.48
N ALA A 341 -15.87 12.37 19.85
CA ALA A 341 -14.97 12.34 18.68
C ALA A 341 -15.51 13.06 17.42
N GLY A 342 -16.82 13.29 17.34
CA GLY A 342 -17.48 13.71 16.10
C GLY A 342 -17.53 12.59 15.05
N PHE A 343 -18.08 12.90 13.87
CA PHE A 343 -18.31 11.91 12.81
C PHE A 343 -17.24 11.93 11.71
N GLU A 344 -16.56 13.07 11.51
CA GLU A 344 -15.57 13.25 10.45
C GLU A 344 -14.26 12.53 10.77
N ARG A 345 -13.96 11.47 10.04
CA ARG A 345 -12.71 10.74 10.16
C ARG A 345 -12.29 10.13 8.83
N THR A 346 -10.98 9.96 8.67
CA THR A 346 -10.36 9.26 7.54
C THR A 346 -9.55 8.09 8.07
N THR A 347 -9.92 6.89 7.65
CA THR A 347 -9.24 5.65 8.04
C THR A 347 -8.18 5.33 7.00
N ILE A 348 -6.93 5.29 7.42
CA ILE A 348 -5.81 4.84 6.60
C ILE A 348 -5.44 3.44 7.11
N PHE A 349 -5.45 2.48 6.20
CA PHE A 349 -5.05 1.11 6.49
C PHE A 349 -4.09 0.66 5.39
N GLU A 350 -2.91 0.24 5.82
CA GLU A 350 -1.94 -0.40 4.95
C GLU A 350 -1.79 -1.85 5.38
N VAL A 351 -1.98 -2.74 4.41
CA VAL A 351 -1.88 -4.17 4.65
C VAL A 351 -0.42 -4.51 4.92
N CYS A 352 -0.12 -4.91 6.16
CA CYS A 352 1.08 -5.69 6.47
C CYS A 352 0.96 -7.09 5.85
N TYR A 353 0.95 -7.17 4.53
CA TYR A 353 1.52 -8.36 3.94
C TYR A 353 3.01 -8.32 4.23
N ASP A 354 3.58 -9.50 4.41
CA ASP A 354 4.99 -9.80 4.16
C ASP A 354 5.36 -9.53 2.68
N LYS A 355 4.84 -8.44 2.09
CA LYS A 355 5.53 -7.67 1.08
C LYS A 355 6.75 -7.11 1.79
N LYS A 356 7.79 -7.95 1.87
CA LYS A 356 9.02 -7.54 1.21
C LYS A 356 8.59 -6.95 -0.12
N MET A 357 8.44 -5.63 -0.14
CA MET A 357 8.60 -4.86 -1.35
C MET A 357 10.00 -5.28 -1.80
N HIS A 358 10.04 -6.31 -2.65
CA HIS A 358 11.25 -6.74 -3.27
C HIS A 358 11.60 -5.58 -4.17
N ASP A 359 12.37 -4.65 -3.60
CA ASP A 359 13.23 -3.82 -4.37
C ASP A 359 13.88 -4.77 -5.40
N PRO A 360 13.66 -4.54 -6.70
CA PRO A 360 14.27 -5.36 -7.75
C PRO A 360 15.80 -5.41 -7.59
N PHE A 361 16.37 -4.41 -6.92
CA PHE A 361 17.77 -4.34 -6.58
C PHE A 361 18.00 -5.04 -5.24
N PRO A 362 18.96 -5.98 -5.16
CA PRO A 362 19.22 -6.75 -3.95
C PRO A 362 19.88 -5.95 -2.83
N ILE A 363 20.00 -4.62 -2.97
CA ILE A 363 20.77 -3.75 -2.07
C ILE A 363 19.77 -2.83 -1.35
N PRO A 364 19.66 -2.91 -0.01
CA PRO A 364 18.78 -2.03 0.74
C PRO A 364 19.28 -0.56 0.71
N PRO A 365 18.38 0.41 0.93
CA PRO A 365 18.75 1.82 0.95
C PRO A 365 19.80 2.12 2.02
N SER A 366 20.87 2.81 1.61
CA SER A 366 21.96 3.21 2.49
C SER A 366 21.57 4.45 3.31
N GLN A 367 21.24 4.24 4.59
CA GLN A 367 20.74 5.29 5.50
C GLN A 367 21.57 6.58 5.51
N TRP A 368 22.90 6.48 5.54
CA TRP A 368 23.78 7.66 5.55
C TRP A 368 23.66 8.49 4.27
N LEU A 369 23.50 7.81 3.13
CA LEU A 369 23.46 8.44 1.81
C LEU A 369 22.09 9.08 1.59
N SER A 370 21.02 8.41 2.04
CA SER A 370 19.67 8.98 2.08
C SER A 370 19.64 10.27 2.89
N GLN A 371 20.21 10.28 4.10
CA GLN A 371 20.28 11.47 4.95
C GLN A 371 21.08 12.61 4.32
N ALA A 372 22.20 12.31 3.65
CA ALA A 372 23.01 13.32 2.99
C ALA A 372 22.29 14.01 1.81
N VAL A 373 21.40 13.30 1.13
CA VAL A 373 20.66 13.80 -0.04
C VAL A 373 19.29 14.39 0.33
N GLN A 374 18.77 14.11 1.53
CA GLN A 374 17.49 14.64 2.01
C GLN A 374 17.35 16.17 1.86
N PRO A 375 18.33 17.02 2.24
CA PRO A 375 18.18 18.47 2.11
C PRO A 375 18.05 18.95 0.66
N PHE A 376 18.71 18.26 -0.26
CA PHE A 376 18.61 18.53 -1.70
C PHE A 376 17.26 18.06 -2.25
N ALA A 377 16.82 16.87 -1.83
CA ALA A 377 15.52 16.33 -2.21
C ALA A 377 14.36 17.22 -1.74
N ASP A 378 14.41 17.71 -0.51
CA ASP A 378 13.38 18.59 0.05
C ASP A 378 13.32 19.94 -0.69
N TYR A 379 14.48 20.50 -1.06
CA TYR A 379 14.57 21.76 -1.80
C TYR A 379 13.94 21.67 -3.20
N PHE A 380 14.13 20.54 -3.90
CA PHE A 380 13.59 20.31 -5.25
C PHE A 380 12.24 19.56 -5.26
N HIS A 381 11.66 19.28 -4.09
CA HIS A 381 10.46 18.45 -3.93
C HIS A 381 10.58 17.04 -4.54
N LEU A 382 11.76 16.42 -4.43
CA LEU A 382 12.05 15.06 -4.90
C LEU A 382 11.89 14.05 -3.76
N THR A 383 10.66 13.88 -3.27
CA THR A 383 10.33 13.15 -2.03
C THR A 383 10.84 11.70 -1.96
N THR A 384 10.99 11.04 -3.11
CA THR A 384 11.46 9.64 -3.18
C THR A 384 12.94 9.49 -3.50
N LEU A 385 13.64 10.56 -3.92
CA LEU A 385 15.06 10.51 -4.29
C LEU A 385 15.97 9.97 -3.16
N PRO A 386 15.80 10.36 -1.88
CA PRO A 386 16.63 9.86 -0.79
C PRO A 386 16.53 8.35 -0.60
N LEU A 387 15.37 7.75 -0.90
CA LEU A 387 15.17 6.30 -0.79
C LEU A 387 15.91 5.55 -1.91
N HIS A 388 15.95 6.11 -3.13
CA HIS A 388 16.49 5.46 -4.32
C HIS A 388 17.85 5.98 -4.80
N ILE A 389 18.51 6.87 -4.04
CA ILE A 389 19.77 7.51 -4.45
C ILE A 389 20.89 6.50 -4.74
N HIS A 390 20.93 5.39 -4.00
CA HIS A 390 21.91 4.33 -4.19
C HIS A 390 21.74 3.62 -5.54
N GLU A 391 20.50 3.46 -6.02
CA GLU A 391 20.20 2.93 -7.36
C GLU A 391 20.62 3.91 -8.47
N VAL A 392 20.42 5.21 -8.25
CA VAL A 392 20.83 6.27 -9.20
C VAL A 392 22.35 6.27 -9.37
N LEU A 393 23.10 6.23 -8.26
CA LEU A 393 24.56 6.14 -8.30
C LEU A 393 25.04 4.81 -8.91
N GLY A 394 24.41 3.70 -8.53
CA GLY A 394 24.69 2.39 -9.12
C GLY A 394 24.49 2.38 -10.64
N SER A 395 23.40 2.97 -11.12
CA SER A 395 23.09 3.10 -12.55
C SER A 395 24.10 3.98 -13.28
N PHE A 396 24.53 5.09 -12.68
CA PHE A 396 25.57 5.96 -13.24
C PHE A 396 26.94 5.27 -13.35
N LEU A 397 27.33 4.51 -12.31
CA LEU A 397 28.57 3.74 -12.30
C LEU A 397 28.53 2.61 -13.33
N ALA A 398 27.41 1.88 -13.40
CA ALA A 398 27.20 0.83 -14.40
C ALA A 398 27.24 1.40 -15.83
N TYR A 399 26.57 2.53 -16.08
CA TYR A 399 26.62 3.26 -17.36
C TYR A 399 28.07 3.56 -17.75
N THR A 400 28.82 4.15 -16.83
CA THR A 400 30.22 4.53 -17.04
C THR A 400 31.12 3.32 -17.30
N PHE A 401 30.91 2.23 -16.57
CA PHE A 401 31.67 0.99 -16.73
C PHE A 401 31.41 0.34 -18.09
N ILE A 402 30.14 0.22 -18.51
CA ILE A 402 29.80 -0.36 -19.81
C ILE A 402 30.40 0.50 -20.93
N ASN A 403 30.28 1.82 -20.86
CA ASN A 403 30.79 2.71 -21.90
C ASN A 403 32.33 2.70 -21.96
N LYS A 404 33.04 2.75 -20.83
CA LYS A 404 34.52 2.85 -20.81
C LYS A 404 35.25 1.52 -20.89
N VAL A 405 34.62 0.40 -20.52
CA VAL A 405 35.29 -0.90 -20.39
C VAL A 405 34.67 -1.94 -21.33
N VAL A 406 33.36 -2.16 -21.22
CA VAL A 406 32.69 -3.26 -21.95
C VAL A 406 32.59 -2.96 -23.44
N ALA A 407 32.11 -1.78 -23.82
CA ALA A 407 31.91 -1.40 -25.22
C ALA A 407 33.22 -1.42 -26.04
N PRO A 408 34.35 -0.84 -25.57
CA PRO A 408 35.63 -0.94 -26.28
C PRO A 408 36.13 -2.38 -26.45
N GLN A 409 35.97 -3.23 -25.42
CA GLN A 409 36.39 -4.64 -25.50
C GLN A 409 35.57 -5.43 -26.52
N VAL A 410 34.25 -5.22 -26.54
CA VAL A 410 33.35 -5.84 -27.53
C VAL A 410 33.70 -5.33 -28.95
N SER A 411 33.91 -4.02 -29.11
CA SER A 411 34.30 -3.39 -30.37
C SER A 411 35.63 -3.93 -30.91
N ILE A 412 36.64 -4.12 -30.06
CA ILE A 412 37.93 -4.74 -30.44
C ILE A 412 37.75 -6.19 -30.87
N ARG A 413 36.90 -6.95 -30.18
CA ARG A 413 36.69 -8.38 -30.46
C ARG A 413 35.93 -8.63 -31.76
N LEU A 414 34.94 -7.80 -32.08
CA LEU A 414 34.09 -7.97 -33.26
C LEU A 414 34.66 -7.28 -34.51
N PHE A 415 35.36 -6.15 -34.37
CA PHE A 415 35.86 -5.35 -35.51
C PHE A 415 37.34 -4.91 -35.34
N PRO A 416 38.28 -5.86 -35.13
CA PRO A 416 39.66 -5.54 -34.77
C PRO A 416 40.41 -4.67 -35.79
N GLU A 417 40.21 -4.90 -37.09
CA GLU A 417 40.94 -4.19 -38.15
C GLU A 417 40.44 -2.77 -38.45
N LYS A 418 39.14 -2.49 -38.24
CA LYS A 418 38.53 -1.18 -38.51
C LYS A 418 38.50 -0.30 -37.26
N TYR A 419 38.15 -0.85 -36.10
CA TYR A 419 38.03 -0.08 -34.85
C TYR A 419 39.40 0.42 -34.37
N SER A 420 40.48 -0.35 -34.54
CA SER A 420 41.84 0.07 -34.19
C SER A 420 42.30 1.34 -34.92
N LYS A 421 41.82 1.56 -36.16
CA LYS A 421 42.17 2.70 -37.03
C LYS A 421 41.32 3.95 -36.78
N PHE A 422 40.33 3.92 -35.90
CA PHE A 422 39.51 5.08 -35.59
C PHE A 422 40.23 6.08 -34.68
N SER A 423 39.98 7.38 -34.90
CA SER A 423 40.39 8.45 -33.99
C SER A 423 39.64 8.33 -32.65
N ALA A 424 40.19 8.94 -31.59
CA ALA A 424 39.60 8.87 -30.24
C ALA A 424 38.13 9.30 -30.21
N GLU A 425 37.78 10.38 -30.91
CA GLU A 425 36.40 10.88 -31.04
C GLU A 425 35.47 9.89 -31.76
N ARG A 426 35.97 9.19 -32.79
CA ARG A 426 35.19 8.18 -33.51
C ARG A 426 34.99 6.90 -32.71
N LYS A 427 35.95 6.52 -31.86
CA LYS A 427 35.81 5.39 -30.94
C LYS A 427 34.74 5.66 -29.90
N LEU A 428 34.74 6.87 -29.34
CA LEU A 428 33.75 7.28 -28.33
C LEU A 428 32.32 7.25 -28.89
N ASN A 429 32.07 7.86 -30.05
CA ASN A 429 30.75 7.81 -30.72
C ASN A 429 30.34 6.38 -31.12
N TRP A 430 31.31 5.52 -31.44
CA TRP A 430 31.06 4.12 -31.80
C TRP A 430 30.67 3.28 -30.57
N ASP A 431 31.36 3.47 -29.46
CA ASP A 431 31.10 2.76 -28.21
C ASP A 431 29.79 3.22 -27.55
N GLU A 432 29.42 4.50 -27.72
CA GLU A 432 28.09 5.01 -27.35
C GLU A 432 26.95 4.29 -28.10
N CYS A 433 27.14 3.99 -29.39
CA CYS A 433 26.15 3.24 -30.17
C CYS A 433 25.95 1.80 -29.65
N TRP A 434 27.05 1.11 -29.32
CA TRP A 434 27.01 -0.23 -28.72
C TRP A 434 26.37 -0.22 -27.33
N HIS A 435 26.68 0.79 -26.53
CA HIS A 435 26.11 0.97 -25.21
C HIS A 435 24.59 1.12 -25.27
N MET A 436 24.08 2.02 -26.13
CA MET A 436 22.63 2.19 -26.32
C MET A 436 21.96 0.89 -26.75
N GLN A 437 22.58 0.11 -27.63
CA GLN A 437 22.03 -1.17 -28.08
C GLN A 437 21.99 -2.22 -26.96
N LEU A 438 23.04 -2.31 -26.14
CA LEU A 438 23.13 -3.24 -25.02
C LEU A 438 22.16 -2.87 -23.91
N VAL A 439 22.06 -1.59 -23.56
CA VAL A 439 21.11 -1.09 -22.56
C VAL A 439 19.68 -1.35 -23.02
N LEU A 440 19.31 -0.99 -24.24
CA LEU A 440 17.96 -1.26 -24.77
C LEU A 440 17.64 -2.76 -24.75
N SER A 441 18.58 -3.62 -25.17
CA SER A 441 18.36 -5.09 -25.18
C SER A 441 18.23 -5.66 -23.76
N TRP A 442 18.95 -5.10 -22.79
CA TRP A 442 18.90 -5.53 -21.39
C TRP A 442 17.58 -5.11 -20.75
N PHE A 443 17.12 -3.87 -20.98
CA PHE A 443 15.80 -3.38 -20.56
C PHE A 443 14.64 -4.17 -21.21
N PHE A 444 14.76 -4.52 -22.50
CA PHE A 444 13.79 -5.40 -23.19
C PHE A 444 13.70 -6.78 -22.53
N SER A 445 14.82 -7.34 -22.07
CA SER A 445 14.87 -8.66 -21.44
C SER A 445 14.24 -8.67 -20.03
N PHE A 446 14.37 -7.57 -19.28
CA PHE A 446 13.71 -7.41 -17.98
C PHE A 446 12.22 -7.04 -18.05
N GLY A 447 11.76 -6.48 -19.18
CA GLY A 447 10.34 -6.26 -19.45
C GLY A 447 9.48 -7.52 -19.43
N PHE A 448 10.08 -8.71 -19.56
CA PHE A 448 9.39 -10.00 -19.44
C PHE A 448 9.22 -10.51 -18.00
N ARG A 449 9.66 -9.75 -16.98
CA ARG A 449 9.27 -9.94 -15.58
C ARG A 449 8.22 -8.88 -15.19
N PRO A 450 7.30 -9.15 -14.27
CA PRO A 450 6.16 -8.28 -13.92
C PRO A 450 6.54 -6.96 -13.21
N PHE A 451 7.75 -6.45 -13.44
CA PHE A 451 8.34 -5.35 -12.71
C PHE A 451 8.33 -4.01 -13.48
N VAL A 452 8.12 -4.00 -14.81
CA VAL A 452 8.14 -2.73 -15.60
C VAL A 452 7.05 -2.67 -16.70
N ASN A 453 6.08 -3.57 -16.69
CA ASN A 453 5.08 -3.67 -17.77
C ASN A 453 4.27 -2.39 -18.00
N PHE A 454 4.12 -1.57 -16.97
CA PHE A 454 3.25 -0.40 -17.00
C PHE A 454 3.89 0.85 -17.60
N TYR A 455 5.12 1.18 -17.17
CA TYR A 455 5.85 2.37 -17.61
C TYR A 455 6.93 2.05 -18.65
N GLY A 456 7.47 0.83 -18.64
CA GLY A 456 8.55 0.39 -19.53
C GLY A 456 8.10 0.32 -20.99
N CYS A 457 6.92 -0.22 -21.26
CA CYS A 457 6.39 -0.31 -22.63
C CYS A 457 6.22 1.07 -23.29
N THR A 458 5.77 2.08 -22.55
CA THR A 458 5.51 3.43 -23.09
C THR A 458 6.79 4.19 -23.42
N PHE A 459 7.83 4.13 -22.56
CA PHE A 459 9.11 4.81 -22.81
C PHE A 459 10.03 4.02 -23.76
N ILE A 460 10.00 2.69 -23.74
CA ILE A 460 10.78 1.85 -24.67
C ILE A 460 10.26 2.02 -26.11
N LEU A 461 8.96 2.24 -26.31
CA LEU A 461 8.40 2.53 -27.63
C LEU A 461 9.01 3.79 -28.26
N TYR A 462 9.33 4.85 -27.49
CA TYR A 462 9.98 6.06 -28.03
C TYR A 462 11.38 5.80 -28.61
N GLU A 463 12.12 4.85 -28.04
CA GLU A 463 13.49 4.50 -28.44
C GLU A 463 13.55 3.32 -29.44
N LEU A 464 12.41 2.76 -29.84
CA LEU A 464 12.36 1.60 -30.73
C LEU A 464 12.99 1.88 -32.11
N SER A 465 13.02 3.13 -32.55
CA SER A 465 13.67 3.53 -33.81
C SER A 465 15.20 3.65 -33.71
N SER A 466 15.75 3.80 -32.49
CA SER A 466 17.17 4.08 -32.24
C SER A 466 18.13 2.95 -32.67
N PRO A 467 17.80 1.65 -32.48
CA PRO A 467 18.57 0.54 -33.04
C PRO A 467 18.76 0.65 -34.56
N PHE A 468 17.69 0.94 -35.30
CA PHE A 468 17.75 1.03 -36.75
C PHE A 468 18.58 2.24 -37.21
N LEU A 469 18.58 3.34 -36.46
CA LEU A 469 19.41 4.51 -36.73
C LEU A 469 20.89 4.18 -36.56
N ASN A 470 21.24 3.51 -35.46
CA ASN A 470 22.60 3.11 -35.15
C ASN A 470 23.14 2.12 -36.18
N PHE A 471 22.35 1.11 -36.57
CA PHE A 471 22.75 0.18 -37.65
C PHE A 471 22.86 0.88 -39.01
N HIS A 472 22.04 1.89 -39.29
CA HIS A 472 22.13 2.63 -40.55
C HIS A 472 23.45 3.42 -40.64
N TRP A 473 23.86 4.06 -39.52
CA TRP A 473 25.16 4.72 -39.39
C TRP A 473 26.31 3.71 -39.45
N PHE A 474 26.15 2.55 -38.84
CA PHE A 474 27.14 1.47 -38.85
C PHE A 474 27.45 0.98 -40.27
N PHE A 475 26.41 0.75 -41.10
CA PHE A 475 26.58 0.38 -42.49
C PHE A 475 27.32 1.45 -43.32
N ASP A 476 27.14 2.74 -42.97
CA ASP A 476 27.90 3.84 -43.60
C ASP A 476 29.39 3.82 -43.23
N LYS A 477 29.73 3.46 -41.99
CA LYS A 477 31.13 3.37 -41.53
C LYS A 477 31.83 2.06 -41.92
N LEU A 478 31.07 1.03 -42.26
CA LEU A 478 31.61 -0.23 -42.77
C LEU A 478 31.84 -0.23 -44.29
N ASP A 479 31.68 0.89 -44.99
CA ASP A 479 31.73 0.99 -46.45
C ASP A 479 30.67 0.13 -47.16
N MET A 480 29.57 -0.20 -46.45
CA MET A 480 28.44 -0.97 -46.98
C MET A 480 27.34 -0.06 -47.54
N THR A 481 27.69 1.20 -47.86
CA THR A 481 26.75 2.22 -48.30
C THR A 481 26.12 1.84 -49.65
N GLY A 482 24.80 1.65 -49.67
CA GLY A 482 24.04 1.21 -50.85
C GLY A 482 23.77 -0.30 -50.93
N SER A 483 24.16 -1.07 -49.93
CA SER A 483 23.87 -2.51 -49.85
C SER A 483 22.38 -2.79 -49.59
N LYS A 484 21.87 -3.96 -50.03
CA LYS A 484 20.48 -4.40 -49.78
C LYS A 484 20.11 -4.38 -48.27
N PRO A 485 20.99 -4.83 -47.33
CA PRO A 485 20.73 -4.72 -45.90
C PRO A 485 20.55 -3.30 -45.39
N GLN A 486 21.34 -2.33 -45.87
CA GLN A 486 21.20 -0.93 -45.47
C GLN A 486 19.86 -0.32 -45.97
N LEU A 487 19.40 -0.73 -47.16
CA LEU A 487 18.11 -0.32 -47.71
C LEU A 487 16.94 -0.84 -46.84
N TYR A 488 16.92 -2.14 -46.53
CA TYR A 488 15.88 -2.72 -45.66
C TYR A 488 15.88 -2.10 -44.27
N ASN A 489 17.06 -1.90 -43.68
CA ASN A 489 17.20 -1.21 -42.40
C ASN A 489 16.73 0.26 -42.48
N GLY A 490 16.99 0.96 -43.60
CA GLY A 490 16.51 2.33 -43.82
C GLY A 490 14.97 2.44 -43.92
N ILE A 491 14.32 1.46 -44.55
CA ILE A 491 12.85 1.39 -44.61
C ILE A 491 12.28 1.10 -43.22
N ALA A 492 12.85 0.12 -42.51
CA ALA A 492 12.45 -0.20 -41.14
C ALA A 492 12.65 1.00 -40.20
N LEU A 493 13.75 1.74 -40.34
CA LEU A 493 14.03 2.98 -39.61
C LEU A 493 12.95 4.03 -39.85
N LEU A 494 12.60 4.33 -41.11
CA LEU A 494 11.57 5.33 -41.42
C LEU A 494 10.20 4.94 -40.86
N PHE A 495 9.82 3.68 -41.02
CA PHE A 495 8.54 3.16 -40.55
C PHE A 495 8.45 3.22 -39.01
N THR A 496 9.45 2.67 -38.31
CA THR A 496 9.48 2.67 -36.84
C THR A 496 9.59 4.08 -36.26
N PHE A 497 10.41 4.96 -36.86
CA PHE A 497 10.51 6.36 -36.43
C PHE A 497 9.17 7.08 -36.59
N PHE A 498 8.46 6.88 -37.70
CA PHE A 498 7.15 7.47 -37.93
C PHE A 498 6.10 6.95 -36.93
N CYS A 499 5.95 5.63 -36.79
CA CYS A 499 4.93 5.04 -35.94
C CYS A 499 5.17 5.35 -34.45
N CYS A 500 6.41 5.19 -33.97
CA CYS A 500 6.71 5.31 -32.56
C CYS A 500 6.93 6.75 -32.10
N ARG A 501 7.68 7.57 -32.87
CA ARG A 501 8.02 8.94 -32.44
C ARG A 501 7.03 9.99 -32.92
N LEU A 502 6.48 9.87 -34.13
CA LEU A 502 5.55 10.87 -34.64
C LEU A 502 4.10 10.54 -34.26
N VAL A 503 3.63 9.32 -34.45
CA VAL A 503 2.21 8.98 -34.17
C VAL A 503 2.02 8.75 -32.68
N TRP A 504 2.66 7.71 -32.13
CA TRP A 504 2.52 7.37 -30.71
C TRP A 504 3.10 8.46 -29.79
N GLY A 505 4.27 8.99 -30.14
CA GLY A 505 4.93 10.01 -29.35
C GLY A 505 4.12 11.30 -29.22
N THR A 506 3.54 11.79 -30.33
CA THR A 506 2.66 12.97 -30.28
C THR A 506 1.37 12.69 -29.51
N TYR A 507 0.79 11.49 -29.67
CA TYR A 507 -0.42 11.10 -28.93
C TYR A 507 -0.21 11.12 -27.40
N GLN A 508 0.89 10.54 -26.93
CA GLN A 508 1.20 10.51 -25.50
C GLN A 508 1.54 11.89 -24.96
N SER A 509 2.27 12.70 -25.73
CA SER A 509 2.53 14.10 -25.38
C SER A 509 1.24 14.92 -25.23
N LEU A 510 0.28 14.77 -26.15
CA LEU A 510 -1.02 15.44 -26.05
C LEU A 510 -1.81 15.04 -24.80
N ARG A 511 -1.73 13.76 -24.39
CA ARG A 511 -2.34 13.29 -23.14
C ARG A 511 -1.71 13.94 -21.91
N VAL A 512 -0.37 13.96 -21.83
CA VAL A 512 0.34 14.63 -20.74
C VAL A 512 0.01 16.13 -20.70
N TYR A 513 -0.05 16.81 -21.86
CA TYR A 513 -0.49 18.21 -21.92
C TYR A 513 -1.90 18.41 -21.36
N GLN A 514 -2.84 17.52 -21.68
CA GLN A 514 -4.21 17.57 -21.17
C GLN A 514 -4.27 17.34 -19.66
N ASP A 515 -3.47 16.43 -19.13
CA ASP A 515 -3.46 16.09 -17.70
C ASP A 515 -2.80 17.19 -16.86
N VAL A 516 -1.67 17.75 -17.32
CA VAL A 516 -1.01 18.89 -16.66
C VAL A 516 -1.91 20.14 -16.74
N TRP A 517 -2.58 20.39 -17.87
CA TRP A 517 -3.52 21.49 -18.01
C TRP A 517 -4.71 21.36 -17.06
N ARG A 518 -5.29 20.15 -16.93
CA ARG A 518 -6.36 19.85 -15.96
C ARG A 518 -5.89 20.05 -14.52
N SER A 519 -4.70 19.56 -14.17
CA SER A 519 -4.12 19.75 -12.83
C SER A 519 -3.84 21.22 -12.52
N MET A 520 -3.42 22.03 -13.49
CA MET A 520 -3.16 23.47 -13.31
C MET A 520 -4.43 24.33 -13.26
N HIS A 521 -5.50 23.94 -13.97
CA HIS A 521 -6.78 24.69 -14.00
C HIS A 521 -7.78 24.24 -12.95
N ASN A 522 -7.58 23.04 -12.38
CA ASN A 522 -8.21 22.67 -11.14
C ASN A 522 -7.42 23.35 -10.02
N GLN A 523 -7.85 24.56 -9.64
CA GLN A 523 -7.57 25.03 -8.27
C GLN A 523 -7.96 23.90 -7.30
N PRO A 524 -7.27 23.71 -6.16
CA PRO A 524 -7.81 22.87 -5.12
C PRO A 524 -9.23 23.37 -4.92
N SER A 525 -10.21 22.48 -5.09
CA SER A 525 -11.59 22.87 -4.85
C SER A 525 -11.60 23.34 -3.41
N ASN A 526 -11.60 24.66 -3.21
CA ASN A 526 -12.18 25.27 -2.03
C ASN A 526 -13.59 24.73 -2.04
N SER A 527 -13.78 23.59 -1.34
CA SER A 527 -15.05 23.03 -0.92
C SER A 527 -16.18 23.55 -1.80
N ALA A 528 -16.33 23.02 -3.01
CA ALA A 528 -17.50 23.33 -3.81
C ALA A 528 -18.69 22.99 -2.91
N SER A 529 -19.31 24.04 -2.39
CA SER A 529 -20.48 23.97 -1.53
C SER A 529 -21.43 23.01 -2.22
N ILE A 530 -21.70 21.87 -1.59
CA ILE A 530 -22.79 21.00 -2.00
C ILE A 530 -24.01 21.90 -2.00
N ASN A 531 -24.47 22.26 -3.20
CA ASN A 531 -25.60 23.14 -3.37
C ASN A 531 -26.82 22.28 -3.05
N ILE A 532 -27.28 22.37 -1.79
CA ILE A 532 -28.35 21.56 -1.21
C ILE A 532 -29.63 21.65 -2.05
N ASP A 533 -29.83 22.75 -2.79
CA ASP A 533 -30.98 22.95 -3.67
C ASP A 533 -30.97 22.04 -4.91
N ALA A 534 -29.81 21.53 -5.34
CA ALA A 534 -29.71 20.61 -6.47
C ALA A 534 -30.11 19.16 -6.11
N LEU A 535 -30.01 18.78 -4.83
CA LEU A 535 -30.45 17.47 -4.33
C LEU A 535 -31.98 17.36 -4.25
N ALA A 536 -32.67 18.50 -4.09
CA ALA A 536 -34.13 18.55 -3.99
C ALA A 536 -34.86 18.29 -5.33
N ASN A 537 -34.17 18.45 -6.47
CA ASN A 537 -34.78 18.38 -7.79
C ASN A 537 -34.61 17.04 -8.53
N GLY A 538 -34.07 16.00 -7.85
CA GLY A 538 -34.23 14.60 -8.26
C GLY A 538 -33.83 14.24 -9.69
N THR A 539 -32.84 14.91 -10.28
CA THR A 539 -32.34 14.52 -11.61
C THR A 539 -31.33 13.39 -11.48
N VAL A 540 -31.44 12.38 -12.35
CA VAL A 540 -30.63 11.14 -12.37
C VAL A 540 -29.12 11.43 -12.33
N SER A 541 -28.70 12.56 -12.91
CA SER A 541 -27.29 13.00 -12.92
C SER A 541 -26.73 13.39 -11.54
N ALA A 542 -27.57 13.73 -10.56
CA ALA A 542 -27.15 14.06 -9.20
C ALA A 542 -27.04 12.82 -8.29
N LEU A 543 -27.77 11.74 -8.62
CA LEU A 543 -27.70 10.47 -7.91
C LEU A 543 -26.41 9.70 -8.28
N ASP A 544 -26.01 9.75 -9.55
CA ASP A 544 -24.77 9.11 -10.02
C ASP A 544 -23.51 9.75 -9.40
N ALA A 545 -23.53 11.06 -9.16
CA ALA A 545 -22.44 11.78 -8.49
C ALA A 545 -22.35 11.46 -6.98
N ALA A 546 -23.48 11.15 -6.33
CA ALA A 546 -23.54 10.79 -4.92
C ALA A 546 -23.17 9.32 -4.65
N ALA A 547 -23.30 8.44 -5.65
CA ALA A 547 -22.98 7.01 -5.57
C ALA A 547 -21.52 6.67 -5.90
N GLY A 548 -20.65 7.65 -6.21
CA GLY A 548 -19.23 7.40 -6.48
C GLY A 548 -18.96 6.63 -7.78
N HIS A 549 -19.95 6.48 -8.66
CA HIS A 549 -19.75 5.92 -9.99
C HIS A 549 -19.35 7.02 -10.95
N SER A 550 -18.03 7.21 -11.12
CA SER A 550 -17.51 7.87 -12.32
C SER A 550 -17.98 7.08 -13.54
N ALA A 551 -19.02 7.58 -14.21
CA ALA A 551 -19.45 7.07 -15.49
C ALA A 551 -18.37 7.36 -16.54
N THR A 552 -17.45 6.42 -16.74
CA THR A 552 -16.83 6.09 -18.04
C THR A 552 -15.97 4.84 -17.88
N PRO A 553 -16.25 3.74 -18.62
CA PRO A 553 -15.38 2.57 -18.64
C PRO A 553 -14.17 2.85 -19.56
N ILE A 554 -13.00 2.32 -19.16
CA ILE A 554 -11.71 2.34 -19.86
C ILE A 554 -10.85 3.60 -19.59
N HIS A 555 -10.16 3.64 -18.44
CA HIS A 555 -8.74 4.03 -18.28
C HIS A 555 -8.37 4.18 -16.79
N ASN A 556 -8.42 3.08 -16.04
CA ASN A 556 -7.88 3.04 -14.67
C ASN A 556 -6.36 2.82 -14.61
N ASP A 557 -5.65 3.03 -15.72
CA ASP A 557 -4.25 2.62 -15.85
C ASP A 557 -3.32 3.71 -16.41
N ILE A 558 -3.52 4.99 -16.11
CA ILE A 558 -2.62 6.05 -16.64
C ILE A 558 -2.02 7.01 -15.59
N MET A 559 -2.47 7.03 -14.33
CA MET A 559 -1.82 7.85 -13.28
C MET A 559 -1.92 7.19 -11.91
N ARG A 560 -1.10 6.16 -11.65
CA ARG A 560 -1.10 5.43 -10.36
C ARG A 560 -0.54 6.22 -9.16
N PHE A 561 0.02 7.41 -9.38
CA PHE A 561 0.71 8.18 -8.31
C PHE A 561 0.35 9.67 -8.24
N ALA A 562 -0.71 10.13 -8.90
CA ALA A 562 -1.15 11.53 -8.81
C ALA A 562 -2.61 11.60 -8.37
N ASN A 563 -2.87 11.25 -7.11
CA ASN A 563 -4.10 11.64 -6.43
C ASN A 563 -3.82 12.98 -5.74
N ASP A 564 -4.45 14.05 -6.22
CA ASP A 564 -4.54 15.38 -5.61
C ASP A 564 -3.23 16.04 -5.09
N GLU A 565 -2.08 15.73 -5.69
CA GLU A 565 -0.83 16.43 -5.37
C GLU A 565 -0.58 17.65 -6.28
N PHE A 566 -0.26 18.76 -5.62
CA PHE A 566 0.12 20.03 -6.25
C PHE A 566 1.44 19.88 -7.02
N ILE A 567 1.39 19.94 -8.35
CA ILE A 567 2.60 19.97 -9.18
C ILE A 567 3.18 21.39 -9.15
N PRO A 568 4.45 21.60 -8.71
CA PRO A 568 5.08 22.91 -8.77
C PRO A 568 5.09 23.46 -10.21
N LEU A 569 4.66 24.71 -10.38
CA LEU A 569 4.52 25.34 -11.72
C LEU A 569 5.81 25.25 -12.54
N TRP A 570 6.98 25.39 -11.92
CA TRP A 570 8.28 25.28 -12.61
C TRP A 570 8.52 23.88 -13.18
N LEU A 571 8.07 22.82 -12.50
CA LEU A 571 8.21 21.44 -12.94
C LEU A 571 7.26 21.16 -14.11
N GLY A 572 6.03 21.68 -14.03
CA GLY A 572 5.10 21.67 -15.15
C GLY A 572 5.67 22.38 -16.38
N PHE A 573 6.14 23.63 -16.24
CA PHE A 573 6.70 24.39 -17.37
C PHE A 573 7.96 23.75 -17.97
N THR A 574 8.87 23.23 -17.15
CA THR A 574 10.08 22.56 -17.64
C THR A 574 9.74 21.28 -18.39
N TYR A 575 8.85 20.44 -17.84
CA TYR A 575 8.44 19.20 -18.50
C TYR A 575 7.69 19.44 -19.81
N LEU A 576 6.70 20.35 -19.79
CA LEU A 576 5.92 20.71 -20.98
C LEU A 576 6.80 21.34 -22.07
N GLY A 577 7.74 22.20 -21.68
CA GLY A 577 8.71 22.83 -22.57
C GLY A 577 9.67 21.83 -23.19
N SER A 578 10.27 20.94 -22.39
CA SER A 578 11.15 19.88 -22.88
C SER A 578 10.44 18.92 -23.84
N ASN A 579 9.19 18.56 -23.55
CA ASN A 579 8.39 17.69 -24.40
C ASN A 579 8.05 18.36 -25.76
N LEU A 580 7.78 19.67 -25.77
CA LEU A 580 7.50 20.43 -26.98
C LEU A 580 8.73 20.50 -27.89
N VAL A 581 9.89 20.78 -27.29
CA VAL A 581 11.18 20.80 -27.99
C VAL A 581 11.47 19.42 -28.58
N LEU A 582 11.31 18.35 -27.80
CA LEU A 582 11.58 16.99 -28.25
C LEU A 582 10.69 16.58 -29.45
N ASN A 583 9.39 16.85 -29.39
CA ASN A 583 8.48 16.57 -30.50
C ASN A 583 8.84 17.39 -31.74
N THR A 584 9.11 18.69 -31.58
CA THR A 584 9.50 19.57 -32.68
C THR A 584 10.77 19.05 -33.37
N LEU A 585 11.76 18.61 -32.59
CA LEU A 585 12.98 17.99 -33.10
C LEU A 585 12.68 16.69 -33.85
N ASN A 586 11.79 15.83 -33.33
CA ASN A 586 11.43 14.58 -34.02
C ASN A 586 10.79 14.85 -35.39
N PHE A 587 9.89 15.83 -35.51
CA PHE A 587 9.31 16.24 -36.80
C PHE A 587 10.38 16.82 -37.74
N TYR A 588 11.28 17.65 -37.22
CA TYR A 588 12.39 18.21 -38.00
C TYR A 588 13.33 17.12 -38.55
N TRP A 589 13.75 16.19 -37.69
CA TRP A 589 14.64 15.08 -38.06
C TRP A 589 14.00 14.13 -39.05
N PHE A 590 12.70 13.82 -38.89
CA PHE A 590 11.97 13.02 -39.88
C PHE A 590 11.92 13.74 -41.23
N GLY A 591 11.67 15.05 -41.24
CA GLY A 591 11.74 15.86 -42.46
C GLY A 591 13.11 15.78 -43.14
N LYS A 592 14.19 15.83 -42.36
CA LYS A 592 15.57 15.67 -42.88
C LYS A 592 15.84 14.25 -43.40
N MET A 593 15.31 13.22 -42.76
CA MET A 593 15.40 11.84 -43.24
C MET A 593 14.70 11.68 -44.60
N ILE A 594 13.49 12.22 -44.75
CA ILE A 594 12.75 12.20 -46.03
C ILE A 594 13.49 13.01 -47.11
N GLU A 595 14.05 14.18 -46.78
CA GLU A 595 14.85 14.98 -47.71
C GLU A 595 16.09 14.20 -48.19
N ALA A 596 16.77 13.48 -47.29
CA ALA A 596 17.93 12.65 -47.62
C ALA A 596 17.55 11.46 -48.52
N VAL A 597 16.40 10.82 -48.28
CA VAL A 597 15.86 9.76 -49.15
C VAL A 597 15.51 10.32 -50.52
N ARG A 598 14.80 11.45 -50.57
CA ARG A 598 14.40 12.11 -51.83
C ARG A 598 15.62 12.50 -52.67
N LYS A 599 16.70 12.97 -52.06
CA LYS A 599 17.97 13.29 -52.75
C LYS A 599 18.65 12.07 -53.39
N ARG A 600 18.38 10.85 -52.89
CA ARG A 600 18.88 9.61 -53.51
C ARG A 600 18.08 9.15 -54.73
N PHE A 601 16.81 9.59 -54.85
CA PHE A 601 15.91 9.23 -55.96
C PHE A 601 15.70 10.35 -56.99
N GLN A 602 16.24 11.55 -56.75
CA GLN A 602 16.32 12.57 -57.80
C GLN A 602 17.43 12.18 -58.79
N PRO A 603 17.13 12.04 -60.09
CA PRO A 603 18.17 11.84 -61.09
C PRO A 603 19.14 13.02 -61.01
N ALA A 604 20.45 12.73 -61.09
CA ALA A 604 21.48 13.75 -61.12
C ALA A 604 21.11 14.81 -62.17
N LYS A 605 20.95 16.07 -61.76
CA LYS A 605 20.89 17.17 -62.71
C LYS A 605 22.16 17.10 -63.54
N GLU A 606 22.01 16.91 -64.84
CA GLU A 606 23.11 16.94 -65.80
C GLU A 606 23.88 18.27 -65.68
N GLY A 607 25.21 18.16 -65.60
CA GLY A 607 26.13 19.16 -66.14
C GLY A 607 26.48 20.40 -65.30
N ARG A 608 27.40 20.23 -64.34
CA ARG A 608 28.57 21.12 -64.28
C ARG A 608 29.79 20.26 -63.98
N GLN A 609 30.53 19.91 -65.03
CA GLN A 609 31.86 19.33 -64.93
C GLN A 609 32.70 20.19 -64.00
N LYS A 610 33.10 19.63 -62.86
CA LYS A 610 34.30 20.08 -62.17
C LYS A 610 35.45 19.38 -62.88
N ASP A 611 36.11 20.10 -63.78
CA ASP A 611 37.39 19.68 -64.32
C ASP A 611 38.36 19.44 -63.16
N LYS A 612 38.76 18.18 -62.96
CA LYS A 612 39.88 17.85 -62.09
C LYS A 612 41.16 18.28 -62.81
N ALA A 613 41.93 19.16 -62.19
CA ALA A 613 43.26 19.50 -62.66
C ALA A 613 44.13 18.23 -62.77
N ILE A 614 44.57 17.90 -63.99
CA ILE A 614 45.49 16.80 -64.27
C ILE A 614 46.91 17.37 -64.13
N ALA A 615 47.67 16.91 -63.13
CA ALA A 615 49.09 17.19 -63.05
C ALA A 615 49.84 16.28 -64.04
N MET A 616 50.33 16.83 -65.16
CA MET A 616 51.23 16.12 -66.07
C MET A 616 52.66 16.21 -65.56
N LYS A 617 53.29 15.05 -65.37
CA LYS A 617 54.71 14.90 -65.05
C LYS A 617 55.43 14.45 -66.32
N SER A 618 56.26 15.30 -66.92
CA SER A 618 57.10 14.92 -68.06
C SER A 618 58.57 15.00 -67.67
N THR A 619 59.30 13.91 -67.88
CA THR A 619 60.75 13.83 -67.65
C THR A 619 61.47 14.05 -68.97
N GLY A 620 62.25 15.13 -69.08
CA GLY A 620 63.11 15.36 -70.24
C GLY A 620 64.41 14.55 -70.16
N ALA A 621 65.05 14.28 -71.30
CA ALA A 621 66.25 13.44 -71.42
C ALA A 621 67.50 13.90 -70.63
N ASN A 622 67.42 15.00 -69.86
CA ASN A 622 68.49 15.50 -68.99
C ASN A 622 68.17 15.34 -67.48
N GLY A 623 67.24 14.46 -67.12
CA GLY A 623 66.98 14.05 -65.72
C GLY A 623 66.26 15.06 -64.81
N LYS A 624 65.91 16.26 -65.29
CA LYS A 624 65.10 17.23 -64.52
C LYS A 624 63.60 17.03 -64.74
N THR A 625 62.86 16.91 -63.63
CA THR A 625 61.39 16.77 -63.60
C THR A 625 60.75 18.16 -63.49
N ARG A 626 59.78 18.49 -64.36
CA ARG A 626 59.01 19.75 -64.28
C ARG A 626 57.53 19.42 -64.07
N ILE A 627 56.89 20.06 -63.09
CA ILE A 627 55.45 19.97 -62.83
C ILE A 627 54.84 21.33 -63.22
N SER A 628 53.88 21.34 -64.12
CA SER A 628 53.12 22.55 -64.48
C SER A 628 51.66 22.38 -64.07
N VAL A 629 51.17 23.26 -63.20
CA VAL A 629 49.76 23.34 -62.79
C VAL A 629 49.15 24.56 -63.49
N LYS A 630 48.05 24.38 -64.22
CA LYS A 630 47.25 25.51 -64.74
C LYS A 630 46.40 26.06 -63.58
N GLU A 631 46.59 27.32 -63.23
CA GLU A 631 45.74 28.05 -62.29
C GLU A 631 44.40 28.40 -62.95
N SER A 632 43.30 28.11 -62.26
CA SER A 632 41.99 28.72 -62.51
C SER A 632 41.48 29.33 -61.20
N GLU A 633 41.33 30.65 -61.24
CA GLU A 633 40.94 31.67 -60.25
C GLU A 633 40.37 31.23 -58.89
N ILE A 634 41.06 31.74 -57.86
CA ILE A 634 40.75 31.68 -56.44
C ILE A 634 39.64 32.68 -56.10
N ARG A 635 38.53 32.22 -55.50
CA ARG A 635 37.57 33.10 -54.81
C ARG A 635 37.96 33.17 -53.33
N ARG A 636 38.53 34.32 -52.94
CA ARG A 636 39.01 34.65 -51.58
C ARG A 636 37.93 34.50 -50.51
N ARG A 637 38.32 33.95 -49.36
CA ARG A 637 37.67 34.16 -48.05
C ARG A 637 38.12 35.53 -47.54
N ASN A 638 37.18 36.39 -47.14
CA ASN A 638 37.51 37.56 -46.33
C ASN A 638 37.68 37.09 -44.88
N ALA A 639 38.93 37.07 -44.44
CA ALA A 639 39.30 37.25 -43.05
C ALA A 639 39.38 38.76 -42.79
N LEU A 640 38.81 39.22 -41.68
CA LEU A 640 39.14 40.49 -41.03
C LEU A 640 40.02 40.07 -39.84
N ASP A 641 41.34 40.15 -39.95
CA ASP A 641 42.23 41.31 -39.73
C ASP A 641 42.59 41.45 -38.25
N ASP A 642 43.66 40.74 -37.87
CA ASP A 642 44.45 40.99 -36.65
C ASP A 642 45.64 41.88 -37.06
N ASN A 643 45.80 43.03 -36.39
CA ASN A 643 47.05 43.78 -36.33
C ASN A 643 47.14 44.53 -34.98
N GLU A 644 47.87 43.91 -34.03
CA GLU A 644 48.86 44.43 -33.07
C GLU A 644 48.68 45.80 -32.33
N PRO A 645 49.37 46.08 -31.18
CA PRO A 645 50.51 45.36 -30.59
C PRO A 645 50.45 45.09 -29.07
N ILE A 646 51.41 44.28 -28.61
CA ILE A 646 51.84 44.18 -27.21
C ILE A 646 52.56 45.48 -26.80
N ALA A 647 52.15 46.07 -25.68
CA ALA A 647 52.95 47.04 -24.92
C ALA A 647 52.92 46.70 -23.42
N ALA A 648 54.07 46.85 -22.80
CA ALA A 648 54.43 46.40 -21.46
C ALA A 648 54.06 47.43 -20.36
N VAL A 649 53.86 46.91 -19.14
CA VAL A 649 54.19 47.47 -17.81
C VAL A 649 53.61 48.84 -17.42
N SER A 650 52.74 48.83 -16.40
CA SER A 650 53.04 49.37 -15.06
C SER A 650 52.06 48.80 -14.04
#